data_AF-A0A1R3VFK1-F1
#
_entry.id   AF-A0A1R3VFK1-F1
#
_cell.length_a   1.000
_cell.length_b   1.000
_cell.length_c   1.000
_cell.angle_alpha   90.00
_cell.angle_beta   90.00
_cell.angle_gamma   90.00
#
_symmetry.space_group_name_H-M   'P 1'
#
loop_
_entity.id
_entity.type
_entity.pdbx_description
1 polymer ?
#
loop_
_entity_poly.entity_id
_entity_poly.type
_entity_poly.pdbx_seq_one_letter_code
_entity_poly.pdbx_strand_id
1 'polypeptide(L)'
;MTEETGGFGSWPQWSRKDDRGLARYATPLAGRLLSLPVNRFDLSQEAGWQAKVIRAIYDALKERSIRYALEQYHPSQALQTIRTPQEILIKPREATCLDLSLLFCGLCLASELLPVLVVIEGHALAAVSLTHGLRDWNGYRPGANLFEEQPVTDAEALRSLVDAGDFLAVECTGFAQSAQFNDLAGPLEMQHRTDGLLSFDQAVATGRAQLERRDKPFRFALDLAIAHYGWRIEPYALDSSPGAWVTNIFRLLDKVPPLSSPALKALNFERLVEERTLHFVGREFVFRAIDDLLEDPKFESGYILVRGEPGIGKTALVSQLVRTRGYVHHFNVGPQNIRSARAFLENVCAQLIIRYQLGHNSLPPEASQDSAYLSQLLSEAAQKAEGTPIVVLVDALDEAEDAGLTPSANRLYLPQSLPRGVFFVVTSREQMDYRLDVRNREDIYLRDDDPRNLADVGHYVRDFLESHRAEMGGALAAWKVSETELAEQLTEKSQGNFMYLVHVLEDIRTGRISPETVESVASLPRGLREYYQRHWRAMRDHDQARFEAIYEPVLRFLATVREPVAVSALQEWSRVDPPRIRDVIREWRQFLNEEAVPDQERRYRIYHASFQDFLAEEGMGLIPMHRRIAEVALSKVKGFPQNTLSEPGSR
;
A
#
# COMPACT_ATOMS: atom_id res chain seq x y z
N MET A 1 8.45 1.15 -46.11
CA MET A 1 7.80 1.82 -44.97
C MET A 1 7.79 0.82 -43.84
N THR A 2 8.87 0.83 -43.07
CA THR A 2 9.13 -0.07 -41.94
C THR A 2 8.73 0.70 -40.68
N GLU A 3 7.60 0.33 -40.09
CA GLU A 3 7.23 0.78 -38.74
C GLU A 3 8.02 -0.08 -37.74
N GLU A 4 8.93 0.59 -37.03
CA GLU A 4 9.68 0.00 -35.92
C GLU A 4 8.74 -0.32 -34.76
N THR A 5 8.67 -1.61 -34.44
CA THR A 5 8.14 -2.18 -33.20
C THR A 5 8.98 -1.72 -32.00
N GLY A 6 8.52 -0.70 -31.28
CA GLY A 6 9.12 -0.28 -30.02
C GLY A 6 8.62 -1.12 -28.84
N GLY A 7 9.49 -1.96 -28.28
CA GLY A 7 9.24 -2.68 -27.03
C GLY A 7 9.12 -1.71 -25.85
N PHE A 8 8.03 -1.80 -25.09
CA PHE A 8 7.78 -0.96 -23.92
C PHE A 8 8.52 -1.51 -22.69
N GLY A 9 9.78 -1.10 -22.52
CA GLY A 9 10.36 -0.98 -21.18
C GLY A 9 9.66 0.16 -20.43
N SER A 10 9.39 -0.01 -19.14
CA SER A 10 8.81 0.99 -18.22
C SER A 10 9.67 2.25 -18.03
N TRP A 11 10.92 2.22 -18.52
CA TRP A 11 11.89 3.31 -18.50
C TRP A 11 12.67 3.34 -19.83
N PRO A 12 12.06 3.85 -20.92
CA PRO A 12 12.66 3.79 -22.26
C PRO A 12 13.90 4.69 -22.36
N GLN A 13 14.60 4.62 -23.50
CA GLN A 13 15.61 5.62 -23.82
C GLN A 13 14.95 6.93 -24.22
N TRP A 14 15.57 8.04 -23.85
CA TRP A 14 15.09 9.36 -24.23
C TRP A 14 15.55 9.73 -25.64
N SER A 15 14.63 10.24 -26.45
CA SER A 15 14.95 10.85 -27.74
C SER A 15 15.38 12.30 -27.55
N ARG A 16 16.59 12.66 -27.99
CA ARG A 16 17.10 14.05 -27.90
C ARG A 16 16.30 15.08 -28.71
N LYS A 17 15.26 14.64 -29.43
CA LYS A 17 14.30 15.49 -30.16
C LYS A 17 12.99 15.72 -29.38
N ASP A 18 12.78 14.99 -28.30
CA ASP A 18 11.56 15.06 -27.48
C ASP A 18 11.84 15.76 -26.15
N ASP A 19 12.00 17.08 -26.21
CA ASP A 19 12.29 17.91 -25.03
C ASP A 19 11.19 17.76 -23.96
N ARG A 20 9.92 17.67 -24.38
CA ARG A 20 8.78 17.52 -23.45
C ARG A 20 8.78 16.16 -22.76
N GLY A 21 9.08 15.09 -23.50
CA GLY A 21 9.13 13.73 -22.96
C GLY A 21 10.19 13.53 -21.89
N LEU A 22 11.20 14.39 -21.82
CA LEU A 22 12.21 14.37 -20.76
C LEU A 22 11.59 14.54 -19.35
N ALA A 23 10.46 15.25 -19.25
CA ALA A 23 9.74 15.41 -17.99
C ALA A 23 9.26 14.07 -17.39
N ARG A 24 9.13 13.01 -18.21
CA ARG A 24 8.71 11.68 -17.74
C ARG A 24 9.74 11.03 -16.80
N TYR A 25 11.02 11.38 -16.93
CA TYR A 25 12.10 10.78 -16.13
C TYR A 25 12.26 11.43 -14.75
N ALA A 26 11.66 12.61 -14.52
CA ALA A 26 11.64 13.25 -13.20
C ALA A 26 10.43 12.74 -12.41
N THR A 27 10.58 11.64 -11.67
CA THR A 27 9.46 10.99 -10.96
C THR A 27 9.42 11.33 -9.46
N PRO A 28 8.27 11.76 -8.90
CA PRO A 28 8.13 11.96 -7.45
C PRO A 28 8.23 10.64 -6.66
N LEU A 29 8.15 9.49 -7.33
CA LEU A 29 8.36 8.18 -6.71
C LEU A 29 9.80 8.00 -6.19
N ALA A 30 10.76 8.80 -6.67
CA ALA A 30 12.14 8.81 -6.18
C ALA A 30 12.21 9.10 -4.66
N GLY A 31 11.24 9.83 -4.10
CA GLY A 31 11.16 10.10 -2.65
C GLY A 31 11.01 8.83 -1.80
N ARG A 32 10.58 7.70 -2.38
CA ARG A 32 10.52 6.40 -1.68
C ARG A 32 11.90 5.80 -1.43
N LEU A 33 12.92 6.23 -2.19
CA LEU A 33 14.27 5.68 -2.15
C LEU A 33 15.24 6.51 -1.28
N LEU A 34 14.81 7.71 -0.85
CA LEU A 34 15.64 8.63 -0.09
C LEU A 34 14.83 9.26 1.06
N SER A 35 15.07 8.79 2.28
CA SER A 35 14.57 9.43 3.50
C SER A 35 15.33 10.73 3.75
N LEU A 36 14.59 11.80 4.05
CA LEU A 36 15.18 13.09 4.40
C LEU A 36 15.16 13.29 5.93
N PRO A 37 16.24 13.80 6.55
CA PRO A 37 16.32 14.04 7.98
C PRO A 37 15.60 15.34 8.39
N VAL A 38 14.47 15.66 7.74
CA VAL A 38 13.67 16.85 8.02
C VAL A 38 12.19 16.50 8.03
N ASN A 39 11.48 16.99 9.05
CA ASN A 39 10.03 16.94 9.06
C ASN A 39 9.47 18.12 8.26
N ARG A 40 8.84 17.81 7.14
CA ARG A 40 8.28 18.80 6.22
C ARG A 40 7.10 19.55 6.82
N PHE A 41 6.31 18.91 7.69
CA PHE A 41 5.19 19.56 8.36
C PHE A 41 5.71 20.69 9.26
N ASP A 42 6.76 20.41 10.02
CA ASP A 42 7.38 21.38 10.93
C ASP A 42 8.01 22.54 10.16
N LEU A 43 8.74 22.23 9.08
CA LEU A 43 9.39 23.25 8.25
C LEU A 43 8.40 24.14 7.50
N SER A 44 7.21 23.65 7.11
CA SER A 44 6.25 24.40 6.30
C SER A 44 5.77 25.72 6.92
N GLN A 45 5.91 25.88 8.24
CA GLN A 45 5.53 27.07 8.99
C GLN A 45 6.65 28.11 9.09
N GLU A 46 7.86 27.78 8.65
CA GLU A 46 9.02 28.65 8.74
C GLU A 46 9.22 29.50 7.48
N ALA A 47 9.67 30.74 7.65
CA ALA A 47 10.05 31.58 6.52
C ALA A 47 11.26 30.98 5.78
N GLY A 48 11.14 30.85 4.46
CA GLY A 48 12.21 30.30 3.61
C GLY A 48 12.40 28.78 3.75
N TRP A 49 11.35 28.05 4.16
CA TRP A 49 11.39 26.59 4.31
C TRP A 49 11.84 25.86 3.04
N GLN A 50 11.53 26.41 1.86
CA GLN A 50 11.93 25.85 0.57
C GLN A 50 13.45 25.68 0.51
N ALA A 51 14.20 26.73 0.83
CA ALA A 51 15.67 26.68 0.82
C ALA A 51 16.23 25.62 1.79
N LYS A 52 15.56 25.41 2.94
CA LYS A 52 15.95 24.38 3.92
C LYS A 52 15.71 22.97 3.39
N VAL A 53 14.55 22.73 2.76
CA VAL A 53 14.23 21.43 2.15
C VAL A 53 15.13 21.14 0.95
N ILE A 54 15.40 22.13 0.10
CA ILE A 54 16.32 21.99 -1.05
C ILE A 54 17.72 21.60 -0.56
N ARG A 55 18.24 22.26 0.50
CA ARG A 55 19.51 21.89 1.12
C ARG A 55 19.48 20.47 1.70
N ALA A 56 18.42 20.09 2.41
CA ALA A 56 18.28 18.75 2.99
C ALA A 56 18.28 17.64 1.93
N ILE A 57 17.62 17.86 0.78
CA ILE A 57 17.68 16.94 -0.36
C ILE A 57 19.11 16.81 -0.89
N TYR A 58 19.78 17.94 -1.08
CA TYR A 58 21.15 17.98 -1.60
C TYR A 58 22.14 17.25 -0.67
N ASP A 59 22.08 17.52 0.62
CA ASP A 59 22.95 16.90 1.62
C ASP A 59 22.67 15.39 1.74
N ALA A 60 21.40 14.98 1.73
CA ALA A 60 21.03 13.55 1.74
C ALA A 60 21.54 12.81 0.49
N LEU A 61 21.62 13.47 -0.67
CA LEU A 61 22.20 12.90 -1.89
C LEU A 61 23.73 12.76 -1.81
N LYS A 62 24.42 13.71 -1.20
CA LYS A 62 25.88 13.63 -0.98
C LYS A 62 26.29 12.40 -0.17
N GLU A 63 25.47 12.02 0.81
CA GLU A 63 25.72 10.85 1.65
C GLU A 63 25.59 9.52 0.88
N ARG A 64 24.97 9.50 -0.30
CA ARG A 64 24.73 8.27 -1.07
C ARG A 64 25.96 7.78 -1.84
N SER A 65 27.08 8.50 -1.81
CA SER A 65 28.33 8.11 -2.48
C SER A 65 28.15 7.79 -3.97
N ILE A 66 27.38 8.65 -4.66
CA ILE A 66 27.13 8.54 -6.11
C ILE A 66 28.40 8.91 -6.86
N ARG A 67 28.73 8.18 -7.93
CA ARG A 67 29.88 8.46 -8.80
C ARG A 67 29.42 9.06 -10.11
N TYR A 68 30.11 10.09 -10.58
CA TYR A 68 29.85 10.65 -11.90
C TYR A 68 30.31 9.66 -12.97
N ALA A 69 29.47 9.41 -13.97
CA ALA A 69 29.76 8.54 -15.10
C ALA A 69 29.44 9.25 -16.42
N LEU A 70 30.19 8.93 -17.46
CA LEU A 70 29.89 9.41 -18.81
C LEU A 70 28.61 8.76 -19.35
N GLU A 71 28.02 9.42 -20.35
CA GLU A 71 26.92 8.86 -21.12
C GLU A 71 27.35 7.52 -21.74
N GLN A 72 26.47 6.52 -21.68
CA GLN A 72 26.72 5.25 -22.35
C GLN A 72 26.67 5.46 -23.87
N TYR A 73 27.66 4.94 -24.59
CA TYR A 73 27.76 5.08 -26.04
C TYR A 73 26.52 4.49 -26.75
N HIS A 74 25.87 5.28 -27.61
CA HIS A 74 24.77 4.84 -28.46
C HIS A 74 25.10 5.04 -29.96
N PRO A 75 24.87 4.04 -30.84
CA PRO A 75 25.23 4.12 -32.26
C PRO A 75 24.49 5.22 -33.03
N SER A 76 23.25 5.50 -32.65
CA SER A 76 22.53 6.69 -33.09
C SER A 76 22.71 7.77 -32.02
N GLN A 77 23.44 8.85 -32.32
CA GLN A 77 23.58 10.02 -31.43
C GLN A 77 22.23 10.71 -31.10
N ALA A 78 21.10 10.16 -31.58
CA ALA A 78 19.74 10.66 -31.42
C ALA A 78 19.05 10.17 -30.13
N LEU A 79 19.53 9.09 -29.51
CA LEU A 79 18.97 8.53 -28.27
C LEU A 79 19.98 8.63 -27.12
N GLN A 80 19.47 8.79 -25.90
CA GLN A 80 20.25 8.79 -24.67
C GLN A 80 19.56 7.94 -23.61
N THR A 81 20.32 7.03 -23.00
CA THR A 81 19.85 6.28 -21.83
C THR A 81 19.87 7.20 -20.61
N ILE A 82 18.72 7.32 -19.94
CA ILE A 82 18.58 7.98 -18.63
C ILE A 82 18.54 6.88 -17.57
N ARG A 83 19.39 6.96 -16.56
CA ARG A 83 19.42 5.97 -15.47
C ARG A 83 18.24 6.16 -14.53
N THR A 84 17.73 5.07 -13.98
CA THR A 84 16.65 5.10 -12.99
C THR A 84 17.15 5.65 -11.65
N PRO A 85 16.29 6.25 -10.82
CA PRO A 85 16.57 6.54 -9.41
C PRO A 85 17.18 5.37 -8.61
N GLN A 86 16.82 4.12 -8.92
CA GLN A 86 17.42 2.95 -8.27
C GLN A 86 18.88 2.73 -8.69
N GLU A 87 19.17 2.85 -9.98
CA GLU A 87 20.54 2.76 -10.49
C GLU A 87 21.45 3.85 -9.90
N ILE A 88 20.90 5.04 -9.69
CA ILE A 88 21.62 6.18 -9.14
C ILE A 88 21.79 6.08 -7.61
N LEU A 89 20.76 5.67 -6.86
CA LEU A 89 20.79 5.68 -5.38
C LEU A 89 21.23 4.37 -4.73
N ILE A 90 20.97 3.22 -5.37
CA ILE A 90 21.16 1.90 -4.77
C ILE A 90 22.39 1.23 -5.38
N LYS A 91 22.33 0.87 -6.67
CA LYS A 91 23.39 0.17 -7.42
C LYS A 91 23.14 0.33 -8.92
N PRO A 92 24.13 0.73 -9.74
CA PRO A 92 25.57 0.83 -9.42
C PRO A 92 26.03 2.11 -8.71
N ARG A 93 25.14 3.06 -8.43
CA ARG A 93 25.45 4.41 -7.91
C ARG A 93 26.28 5.25 -8.87
N GLU A 94 25.87 5.24 -10.13
CA GLU A 94 26.51 6.01 -11.20
C GLU A 94 25.49 6.87 -11.93
N ALA A 95 25.90 8.07 -12.36
CA ALA A 95 24.99 9.02 -12.98
C ALA A 95 25.71 10.09 -13.83
N THR A 96 25.04 10.56 -14.87
CA THR A 96 25.41 11.74 -15.68
C THR A 96 24.82 13.02 -15.09
N CYS A 97 25.20 14.19 -15.62
CA CYS A 97 24.61 15.48 -15.22
C CYS A 97 23.08 15.53 -15.41
N LEU A 98 22.58 14.89 -16.47
CA LEU A 98 21.15 14.80 -16.75
C LEU A 98 20.43 13.87 -15.77
N ASP A 99 21.00 12.68 -15.50
CA ASP A 99 20.47 11.72 -14.51
C ASP A 99 20.32 12.38 -13.13
N LEU A 100 21.37 13.08 -12.67
CA LEU A 100 21.41 13.75 -11.37
C LEU A 100 20.38 14.89 -11.29
N SER A 101 20.24 15.67 -12.35
CA SER A 101 19.27 16.78 -12.39
C SER A 101 17.82 16.28 -12.38
N LEU A 102 17.51 15.23 -13.13
CA LEU A 102 16.19 14.60 -13.13
C LEU A 102 15.85 13.96 -11.79
N LEU A 103 16.80 13.27 -11.16
CA LEU A 103 16.64 12.71 -9.82
C LEU A 103 16.37 13.81 -8.77
N PHE A 104 17.17 14.87 -8.78
CA PHE A 104 17.02 16.00 -7.85
C PHE A 104 15.66 16.67 -8.00
N CYS A 105 15.23 16.91 -9.24
CA CYS A 105 13.90 17.42 -9.54
C CYS A 105 12.78 16.49 -9.07
N GLY A 106 12.90 15.17 -9.28
CA GLY A 106 11.92 14.19 -8.78
C GLY A 106 11.79 14.23 -7.24
N LEU A 107 12.90 14.35 -6.53
CA LEU A 107 12.92 14.49 -5.07
C LEU A 107 12.33 15.82 -4.60
N CYS A 108 12.52 16.91 -5.35
CA CYS A 108 11.87 18.19 -5.10
C CYS A 108 10.34 18.06 -5.21
N LEU A 109 9.82 17.44 -6.28
CA LEU A 109 8.39 17.17 -6.44
C LEU A 109 7.85 16.31 -5.29
N ALA A 110 8.56 15.25 -4.91
CA ALA A 110 8.21 14.39 -3.78
C ALA A 110 8.13 15.17 -2.45
N SER A 111 8.87 16.27 -2.36
CA SER A 111 8.97 17.16 -1.20
C SER A 111 8.06 18.39 -1.27
N GLU A 112 7.06 18.38 -2.15
CA GLU A 112 6.14 19.50 -2.40
C GLU A 112 6.84 20.81 -2.85
N LEU A 113 8.00 20.72 -3.50
CA LEU A 113 8.67 21.86 -4.14
C LEU A 113 8.33 21.95 -5.63
N LEU A 114 8.66 23.08 -6.24
CA LEU A 114 8.46 23.36 -7.67
C LEU A 114 9.79 23.45 -8.42
N PRO A 115 10.27 22.33 -9.00
CA PRO A 115 11.49 22.31 -9.78
C PRO A 115 11.25 22.58 -11.27
N VAL A 116 12.22 23.26 -11.85
CA VAL A 116 12.43 23.47 -13.28
C VAL A 116 13.71 22.73 -13.68
N LEU A 117 13.61 21.79 -14.62
CA LEU A 117 14.78 21.17 -15.24
C LEU A 117 15.36 22.15 -16.26
N VAL A 118 16.67 22.38 -16.21
CA VAL A 118 17.37 23.27 -17.15
C VAL A 118 18.39 22.48 -17.95
N VAL A 119 18.31 22.56 -19.27
CA VAL A 119 19.23 21.89 -20.18
C VAL A 119 20.01 22.94 -20.97
N ILE A 120 21.34 22.83 -20.93
CA ILE A 120 22.28 23.61 -21.74
C ILE A 120 23.12 22.66 -22.59
N GLU A 121 23.91 23.19 -23.52
CA GLU A 121 24.71 22.32 -24.40
C GLU A 121 25.68 21.44 -23.60
N GLY A 122 25.48 20.12 -23.69
CA GLY A 122 26.30 19.12 -23.02
C GLY A 122 26.20 19.10 -21.49
N HIS A 123 25.18 19.73 -20.89
CA HIS A 123 25.01 19.76 -19.43
C HIS A 123 23.56 19.98 -18.99
N ALA A 124 23.25 19.63 -17.74
CA ALA A 124 21.94 19.86 -17.15
C ALA A 124 22.08 20.27 -15.68
N LEU A 125 21.13 21.08 -15.22
CA LEU A 125 21.02 21.55 -13.85
C LEU A 125 19.54 21.72 -13.47
N ALA A 126 19.28 22.06 -12.20
CA ALA A 126 17.92 22.32 -11.71
C ALA A 126 17.78 23.77 -11.23
N ALA A 127 16.59 24.34 -11.39
CA ALA A 127 16.19 25.57 -10.70
C ALA A 127 14.93 25.27 -9.87
N VAL A 128 14.85 25.72 -8.62
CA VAL A 128 13.72 25.41 -7.72
C VAL A 128 13.13 26.69 -7.16
N SER A 129 11.79 26.80 -7.19
CA SER A 129 11.11 27.98 -6.64
C SER A 129 11.37 28.13 -5.14
N LEU A 130 11.68 29.35 -4.72
CA LEU A 130 11.83 29.73 -3.31
C LEU A 130 10.57 30.41 -2.75
N THR A 131 9.62 30.76 -3.61
CA THR A 131 8.43 31.54 -3.24
C THR A 131 7.16 30.71 -3.16
N HIS A 132 7.08 29.60 -3.90
CA HIS A 132 5.86 28.78 -4.03
C HIS A 132 6.14 27.28 -3.85
N GLY A 133 5.13 26.53 -3.40
CA GLY A 133 5.17 25.07 -3.27
C GLY A 133 4.36 24.36 -4.35
N LEU A 134 4.44 23.03 -4.40
CA LEU A 134 3.78 22.22 -5.43
C LEU A 134 2.26 22.43 -5.47
N ARG A 135 1.64 22.77 -4.34
CA ARG A 135 0.19 23.06 -4.27
C ARG A 135 -0.22 24.28 -5.07
N ASP A 136 0.71 25.22 -5.28
CA ASP A 136 0.49 26.45 -6.01
C ASP A 136 0.73 26.28 -7.53
N TRP A 137 0.81 25.03 -8.03
CA TRP A 137 1.27 24.79 -9.40
C TRP A 137 0.40 25.38 -10.50
N ASN A 138 -0.90 25.47 -10.25
CA ASN A 138 -1.89 26.06 -11.15
C ASN A 138 -2.33 27.47 -10.70
N GLY A 139 -1.65 28.03 -9.70
CA GLY A 139 -1.90 29.37 -9.16
C GLY A 139 -1.00 30.44 -9.80
N TYR A 140 -1.18 31.68 -9.36
CA TYR A 140 -0.29 32.77 -9.75
C TYR A 140 1.07 32.60 -9.05
N ARG A 141 2.15 32.44 -9.84
CA ARG A 141 3.54 32.45 -9.35
C ARG A 141 4.48 33.08 -10.39
N PRO A 142 5.61 33.66 -9.97
CA PRO A 142 6.61 34.23 -10.89
C PRO A 142 7.04 33.23 -11.96
N GLY A 143 6.93 33.62 -13.23
CA GLY A 143 7.39 32.82 -14.37
C GLY A 143 6.50 31.67 -14.83
N ALA A 144 5.36 31.39 -14.17
CA ALA A 144 4.50 30.25 -14.55
C ALA A 144 4.02 30.33 -16.02
N ASN A 145 3.67 31.54 -16.45
CA ASN A 145 3.20 31.86 -17.80
C ASN A 145 4.24 31.56 -18.89
N LEU A 146 5.52 31.50 -18.54
CA LEU A 146 6.59 31.15 -19.48
C LEU A 146 6.49 29.69 -19.95
N PHE A 147 5.90 28.82 -19.13
CA PHE A 147 5.87 27.38 -19.34
C PHE A 147 4.48 26.84 -19.71
N GLU A 148 3.48 27.68 -19.96
CA GLU A 148 2.09 27.24 -20.16
C GLU A 148 1.92 26.29 -21.35
N GLU A 149 2.54 26.59 -22.49
CA GLU A 149 2.29 25.85 -23.74
C GLU A 149 3.46 24.97 -24.17
N GLN A 150 4.69 25.35 -23.85
CA GLN A 150 5.91 24.73 -24.34
C GLN A 150 7.12 24.95 -23.42
N PRO A 151 8.20 24.16 -23.58
CA PRO A 151 9.46 24.41 -22.89
C PRO A 151 9.97 25.83 -23.16
N VAL A 152 10.53 26.48 -22.15
CA VAL A 152 11.15 27.80 -22.31
C VAL A 152 12.47 27.61 -23.03
N THR A 153 12.68 28.32 -24.13
CA THR A 153 13.93 28.29 -24.92
C THR A 153 14.77 29.56 -24.77
N ASP A 154 14.24 30.56 -24.04
CA ASP A 154 14.95 31.81 -23.74
C ASP A 154 15.58 31.78 -22.33
N ALA A 155 16.90 31.91 -22.28
CA ALA A 155 17.66 31.93 -21.05
C ALA A 155 17.47 33.22 -20.23
N GLU A 156 17.11 34.34 -20.85
CA GLU A 156 16.99 35.64 -20.16
C GLU A 156 15.83 35.65 -19.16
N ALA A 157 14.69 35.05 -19.53
CA ALA A 157 13.53 34.95 -18.66
C ALA A 157 13.83 34.14 -17.38
N LEU A 158 14.49 32.98 -17.52
CA LEU A 158 14.86 32.17 -16.35
C LEU A 158 15.96 32.83 -15.51
N ARG A 159 16.95 33.47 -16.13
CA ARG A 159 17.99 34.22 -15.40
C ARG A 159 17.39 35.34 -14.56
N SER A 160 16.44 36.09 -15.11
CA SER A 160 15.77 37.17 -14.39
C SER A 160 15.06 36.68 -13.12
N LEU A 161 14.43 35.50 -13.17
CA LEU A 161 13.79 34.87 -12.01
C LEU A 161 14.81 34.43 -10.94
N VAL A 162 15.97 33.94 -11.36
CA VAL A 162 17.04 33.56 -10.42
C VAL A 162 17.69 34.81 -9.80
N ASP A 163 17.94 35.85 -10.59
CA ASP A 163 18.52 37.12 -10.13
C ASP A 163 17.59 37.89 -9.18
N ALA A 164 16.27 37.76 -9.39
CA ALA A 164 15.25 38.31 -8.49
C ALA A 164 15.12 37.52 -7.16
N GLY A 165 15.73 36.33 -7.06
CA GLY A 165 15.63 35.46 -5.89
C GLY A 165 14.35 34.63 -5.83
N ASP A 166 13.56 34.58 -6.92
CA ASP A 166 12.36 33.75 -6.99
C ASP A 166 12.70 32.25 -7.14
N PHE A 167 13.84 31.95 -7.75
CA PHE A 167 14.34 30.61 -7.99
C PHE A 167 15.79 30.46 -7.53
N LEU A 168 16.12 29.26 -7.05
CA LEU A 168 17.48 28.84 -6.73
C LEU A 168 17.99 27.87 -7.78
N ALA A 169 19.02 28.26 -8.54
CA ALA A 169 19.71 27.36 -9.47
C ALA A 169 20.72 26.47 -8.72
N VAL A 170 20.76 25.17 -9.00
CA VAL A 170 21.59 24.17 -8.30
C VAL A 170 22.35 23.31 -9.31
N GLU A 171 23.67 23.28 -9.18
CA GLU A 171 24.56 22.36 -9.92
C GLU A 171 24.47 20.93 -9.33
N CYS A 172 23.65 20.09 -9.96
CA CYS A 172 23.35 18.73 -9.49
C CYS A 172 24.54 17.77 -9.61
N THR A 173 25.55 18.07 -10.42
CA THR A 173 26.77 17.24 -10.44
C THR A 173 27.60 17.37 -9.16
N GLY A 174 27.34 18.38 -8.34
CA GLY A 174 28.10 18.63 -7.12
C GLY A 174 27.94 17.56 -6.04
N PHE A 175 26.86 16.78 -6.06
CA PHE A 175 26.64 15.67 -5.11
C PHE A 175 27.12 14.30 -5.63
N ALA A 176 27.76 14.25 -6.80
CA ALA A 176 28.39 13.05 -7.34
C ALA A 176 29.92 13.15 -7.31
N GLN A 177 30.59 12.13 -6.78
CA GLN A 177 32.05 12.02 -6.71
C GLN A 177 32.66 11.78 -8.09
N SER A 178 33.79 12.42 -8.36
CA SER A 178 34.58 12.17 -9.56
C SER A 178 36.06 12.42 -9.28
N ALA A 179 36.89 11.42 -9.56
CA ALA A 179 38.35 11.53 -9.42
C ALA A 179 39.00 12.36 -10.55
N GLN A 180 38.27 12.67 -11.63
CA GLN A 180 38.75 13.50 -12.74
C GLN A 180 38.45 15.01 -12.54
N PHE A 181 37.70 15.38 -11.49
CA PHE A 181 37.26 16.77 -11.25
C PHE A 181 38.09 17.47 -10.16
N ASN A 182 39.37 17.67 -10.46
CA ASN A 182 40.26 18.58 -9.72
C ASN A 182 41.11 19.43 -10.68
N ASP A 183 40.62 19.64 -11.90
CA ASP A 183 41.25 20.52 -12.88
C ASP A 183 40.67 21.93 -12.75
N LEU A 184 41.46 22.86 -12.21
CA LEU A 184 41.11 24.28 -12.10
C LEU A 184 40.93 24.95 -13.48
N ALA A 185 41.43 24.33 -14.56
CA ALA A 185 41.23 24.76 -15.95
C ALA A 185 40.04 24.06 -16.64
N GLY A 186 39.36 23.13 -15.95
CA GLY A 186 38.20 22.41 -16.46
C GLY A 186 36.89 23.22 -16.44
N PRO A 187 35.80 22.70 -17.04
CA PRO A 187 34.46 23.28 -16.97
C PRO A 187 34.00 23.63 -15.54
N LEU A 188 33.14 24.65 -15.38
CA LEU A 188 32.70 25.16 -14.06
C LEU A 188 32.19 24.07 -13.11
N GLU A 189 31.48 23.07 -13.63
CA GLU A 189 30.99 21.92 -12.86
C GLU A 189 32.11 21.06 -12.21
N MET A 190 33.36 21.23 -12.64
CA MET A 190 34.54 20.48 -12.18
C MET A 190 35.41 21.29 -11.19
N GLN A 191 35.13 22.57 -11.00
CA GLN A 191 35.95 23.47 -10.18
C GLN A 191 35.54 23.45 -8.70
N HIS A 192 36.48 23.84 -7.81
CA HIS A 192 36.24 24.07 -6.37
C HIS A 192 35.64 22.91 -5.56
N ARG A 193 35.84 21.66 -6.00
CA ARG A 193 35.38 20.46 -5.31
C ARG A 193 36.31 20.08 -4.16
N THR A 194 35.74 19.63 -3.05
CA THR A 194 36.46 19.01 -1.92
C THR A 194 36.08 17.53 -1.90
N ASP A 195 37.09 16.65 -1.96
CA ASP A 195 36.90 15.20 -2.09
C ASP A 195 35.97 14.80 -3.26
N GLY A 196 36.04 15.56 -4.36
CA GLY A 196 35.22 15.35 -5.56
C GLY A 196 33.77 15.83 -5.46
N LEU A 197 33.38 16.54 -4.39
CA LEU A 197 32.02 17.05 -4.15
C LEU A 197 32.00 18.58 -4.00
N LEU A 198 30.86 19.21 -4.27
CA LEU A 198 30.59 20.61 -3.93
C LEU A 198 29.87 20.71 -2.59
N SER A 199 30.11 21.79 -1.84
CA SER A 199 29.14 22.22 -0.81
C SER A 199 27.87 22.73 -1.48
N PHE A 200 26.76 22.75 -0.74
CA PHE A 200 25.49 23.27 -1.27
C PHE A 200 25.63 24.71 -1.77
N ASP A 201 26.31 25.58 -1.01
CA ASP A 201 26.48 26.99 -1.39
C ASP A 201 27.33 27.15 -2.65
N GLN A 202 28.36 26.31 -2.81
CA GLN A 202 29.13 26.26 -4.06
C GLN A 202 28.29 25.73 -5.23
N ALA A 203 27.47 24.71 -5.02
CA ALA A 203 26.60 24.18 -6.06
C ALA A 203 25.56 25.19 -6.54
N VAL A 204 25.07 26.03 -5.63
CA VAL A 204 24.18 27.15 -5.96
C VAL A 204 24.91 28.21 -6.78
N ALA A 205 26.10 28.63 -6.32
CA ALA A 205 26.90 29.62 -7.05
C ALA A 205 27.28 29.13 -8.46
N THR A 206 27.69 27.87 -8.58
CA THR A 206 27.99 27.23 -9.87
C THR A 206 26.74 27.12 -10.73
N GLY A 207 25.60 26.70 -10.16
CA GLY A 207 24.33 26.62 -10.88
C GLY A 207 23.92 27.95 -11.49
N ARG A 208 24.07 29.06 -10.74
CA ARG A 208 23.82 30.41 -11.28
C ARG A 208 24.78 30.78 -12.41
N ALA A 209 26.07 30.50 -12.26
CA ALA A 209 27.08 30.82 -13.25
C ALA A 209 26.90 30.04 -14.57
N GLN A 210 26.39 28.80 -14.51
CA GLN A 210 26.09 28.00 -15.72
C GLN A 210 25.06 28.69 -16.64
N LEU A 211 24.12 29.47 -16.09
CA LEU A 211 23.12 30.19 -16.89
C LEU A 211 23.70 31.35 -17.72
N GLU A 212 24.92 31.80 -17.44
CA GLU A 212 25.60 32.91 -18.14
C GLU A 212 26.60 32.45 -19.21
N ARG A 213 26.83 31.14 -19.30
CA ARG A 213 27.84 30.59 -20.21
C ARG A 213 27.44 30.79 -21.66
N ARG A 214 28.35 31.42 -22.40
CA ARG A 214 28.23 31.59 -23.86
C ARG A 214 28.74 30.38 -24.63
N ASP A 215 29.64 29.59 -24.03
CA ASP A 215 30.26 28.42 -24.63
C ASP A 215 29.40 27.15 -24.51
N LYS A 216 28.46 27.12 -23.56
CA LYS A 216 27.40 26.11 -23.44
C LYS A 216 26.04 26.78 -23.59
N PRO A 217 25.55 27.01 -24.82
CA PRO A 217 24.30 27.74 -25.04
C PRO A 217 23.11 27.04 -24.37
N PHE A 218 22.15 27.84 -23.91
CA PHE A 218 20.89 27.36 -23.36
C PHE A 218 20.08 26.62 -24.42
N ARG A 219 19.51 25.46 -24.06
CA ARG A 219 18.66 24.67 -24.95
C ARG A 219 17.19 24.88 -24.62
N PHE A 220 16.78 24.44 -23.44
CA PHE A 220 15.43 24.61 -22.96
C PHE A 220 15.34 24.44 -21.42
N ALA A 221 14.21 24.86 -20.86
CA ALA A 221 13.82 24.58 -19.49
C ALA A 221 12.38 24.06 -19.39
N LEU A 222 12.15 23.13 -18.46
CA LEU A 222 10.87 22.48 -18.23
C LEU A 222 10.41 22.71 -16.79
N ASP A 223 9.28 23.38 -16.61
CA ASP A 223 8.57 23.34 -15.34
C ASP A 223 7.88 21.99 -15.19
N LEU A 224 8.36 21.18 -14.26
CA LEU A 224 7.96 19.78 -14.19
C LEU A 224 6.54 19.60 -13.66
N ALA A 225 6.06 20.51 -12.80
CA ALA A 225 4.69 20.48 -12.34
C ALA A 225 3.72 20.85 -13.47
N ILE A 226 4.04 21.87 -14.27
CA ILE A 226 3.23 22.21 -15.46
C ILE A 226 3.29 21.09 -16.49
N ALA A 227 4.45 20.49 -16.73
CA ALA A 227 4.57 19.35 -17.64
C ALA A 227 3.73 18.15 -17.19
N HIS A 228 3.79 17.77 -15.90
CA HIS A 228 3.05 16.62 -15.39
C HIS A 228 1.55 16.85 -15.33
N TYR A 229 1.11 18.01 -14.82
CA TYR A 229 -0.30 18.26 -14.54
C TYR A 229 -1.00 19.07 -15.64
N GLY A 230 -0.35 20.10 -16.17
CA GLY A 230 -0.88 20.95 -17.23
C GLY A 230 -0.82 20.25 -18.60
N TRP A 231 0.36 19.81 -19.02
CA TRP A 231 0.55 19.11 -20.29
C TRP A 231 0.18 17.62 -20.22
N ARG A 232 -0.14 17.11 -19.03
CA ARG A 232 -0.52 15.70 -18.77
C ARG A 232 0.57 14.69 -19.16
N ILE A 233 1.84 15.07 -18.96
CA ILE A 233 2.98 14.18 -19.18
C ILE A 233 3.20 13.32 -17.95
N GLU A 234 2.61 12.12 -17.95
CA GLU A 234 2.74 11.16 -16.84
C GLU A 234 4.21 10.69 -16.65
N PRO A 235 4.78 10.81 -15.43
CA PRO A 235 6.11 10.28 -15.12
C PRO A 235 6.20 8.77 -15.36
N TYR A 236 7.37 8.29 -15.76
CA TYR A 236 7.67 6.86 -15.82
C TYR A 236 7.62 6.24 -14.42
N ALA A 237 7.15 5.00 -14.37
CA ALA A 237 7.16 4.20 -13.16
C ALA A 237 8.59 3.77 -12.83
N LEU A 238 8.89 3.59 -11.54
CA LEU A 238 10.13 2.93 -11.13
C LEU A 238 9.85 1.44 -11.04
N ASP A 239 10.55 0.63 -11.84
CA ASP A 239 10.51 -0.82 -11.72
C ASP A 239 11.00 -1.22 -10.34
N SER A 240 10.12 -1.76 -9.50
CA SER A 240 10.52 -2.65 -8.42
C SER A 240 11.01 -3.98 -9.01
N SER A 241 11.82 -4.74 -8.25
CA SER A 241 12.40 -6.06 -8.57
C SER A 241 11.64 -6.90 -9.61
N PRO A 242 12.34 -7.74 -10.42
CA PRO A 242 11.74 -8.54 -11.48
C PRO A 242 10.43 -9.20 -11.04
N GLY A 243 9.32 -8.78 -11.65
CA GLY A 243 7.96 -9.19 -11.27
C GLY A 243 7.04 -8.05 -10.80
N ALA A 244 7.60 -6.88 -10.48
CA ALA A 244 6.82 -5.76 -9.95
C ALA A 244 6.58 -4.66 -10.99
N TRP A 245 5.68 -4.94 -11.93
CA TRP A 245 5.01 -3.91 -12.72
C TRP A 245 4.18 -3.01 -11.79
N VAL A 246 4.74 -1.89 -11.34
CA VAL A 246 4.00 -0.83 -10.62
C VAL A 246 3.33 0.07 -11.66
N THR A 247 2.48 -0.55 -12.47
CA THR A 247 1.23 0.13 -12.80
C THR A 247 0.29 -0.33 -11.72
N ASN A 248 -0.12 0.58 -10.83
CA ASN A 248 -1.19 0.30 -9.88
C ASN A 248 -2.31 -0.38 -10.69
N ILE A 249 -2.59 -1.67 -10.47
CA ILE A 249 -3.52 -2.41 -11.35
C ILE A 249 -4.89 -1.73 -11.32
N PHE A 250 -5.22 -1.04 -10.23
CA PHE A 250 -6.37 -0.14 -10.10
C PHE A 250 -6.41 0.95 -11.20
N ARG A 251 -5.26 1.55 -11.57
CA ARG A 251 -5.17 2.52 -12.69
C ARG A 251 -5.22 1.89 -14.08
N LEU A 252 -4.78 0.64 -14.23
CA LEU A 252 -4.94 -0.10 -15.49
C LEU A 252 -6.40 -0.47 -15.72
N LEU A 253 -7.11 -0.88 -14.65
CA LEU A 253 -8.53 -1.20 -14.69
C LEU A 253 -9.39 0.02 -15.08
N ASP A 254 -9.00 1.23 -14.67
CA ASP A 254 -9.66 2.48 -15.04
C ASP A 254 -9.50 2.87 -16.53
N LYS A 255 -8.47 2.36 -17.21
CA LYS A 255 -8.15 2.69 -18.62
C LYS A 255 -8.74 1.71 -19.64
N VAL A 256 -9.42 0.64 -19.20
CA VAL A 256 -10.03 -0.36 -20.08
C VAL A 256 -11.51 0.02 -20.36
N PRO A 257 -11.99 -0.03 -21.62
CA PRO A 257 -13.41 0.15 -21.92
C PRO A 257 -14.27 -0.78 -21.06
N PRO A 258 -15.51 -0.43 -20.68
CA PRO A 258 -16.30 -1.21 -19.74
C PRO A 258 -16.54 -2.63 -20.28
N LEU A 259 -15.68 -3.56 -19.88
CA LEU A 259 -15.84 -4.99 -20.03
C LEU A 259 -17.02 -5.37 -19.14
N SER A 260 -18.24 -5.28 -19.67
CA SER A 260 -19.49 -5.77 -19.07
C SER A 260 -19.59 -5.62 -17.54
N SER A 261 -19.33 -4.40 -17.07
CA SER A 261 -19.82 -3.52 -15.98
C SER A 261 -20.52 -3.92 -14.65
N PRO A 262 -20.86 -5.18 -14.26
CA PRO A 262 -21.13 -5.43 -12.82
C PRO A 262 -19.92 -5.95 -12.02
N ALA A 263 -19.05 -6.77 -12.60
CA ALA A 263 -17.97 -7.46 -11.87
C ALA A 263 -16.80 -6.55 -11.46
N LEU A 264 -16.43 -5.59 -12.31
CA LEU A 264 -15.35 -4.63 -12.04
C LEU A 264 -15.70 -3.60 -10.95
N LYS A 265 -16.99 -3.30 -10.72
CA LYS A 265 -17.43 -2.36 -9.67
C LYS A 265 -17.33 -2.94 -8.26
N ALA A 266 -17.25 -4.26 -8.12
CA ALA A 266 -17.18 -4.94 -6.82
C ALA A 266 -15.74 -5.17 -6.31
N LEU A 267 -14.70 -4.79 -7.07
CA LEU A 267 -13.33 -5.22 -6.79
C LEU A 267 -12.30 -4.10 -6.94
N ASN A 268 -12.61 -2.89 -6.48
CA ASN A 268 -11.53 -1.96 -6.14
C ASN A 268 -11.03 -2.26 -4.71
N PHE A 269 -10.11 -3.22 -4.59
CA PHE A 269 -9.43 -3.54 -3.33
C PHE A 269 -8.48 -2.44 -2.86
N GLU A 270 -8.34 -1.33 -3.61
CA GLU A 270 -7.47 -0.20 -3.27
C GLU A 270 -7.70 0.31 -1.86
N ARG A 271 -8.95 0.58 -1.49
CA ARG A 271 -9.28 1.04 -0.13
C ARG A 271 -8.88 0.02 0.93
N LEU A 272 -9.10 -1.27 0.68
CA LEU A 272 -8.68 -2.33 1.59
C LEU A 272 -7.16 -2.36 1.72
N VAL A 273 -6.43 -2.26 0.60
CA VAL A 273 -4.96 -2.24 0.60
C VAL A 273 -4.42 -1.00 1.33
N GLU A 274 -5.00 0.18 1.11
CA GLU A 274 -4.64 1.42 1.79
C GLU A 274 -4.87 1.32 3.31
N GLU A 275 -6.09 0.92 3.72
CA GLU A 275 -6.44 0.75 5.13
C GLU A 275 -5.54 -0.26 5.84
N ARG A 276 -5.20 -1.37 5.16
CA ARG A 276 -4.36 -2.44 5.74
C ARG A 276 -2.87 -2.12 5.74
N THR A 277 -2.43 -1.09 5.02
CA THR A 277 -1.01 -0.72 4.92
C THR A 277 -0.67 0.66 5.52
N LEU A 278 -1.65 1.38 6.07
CA LEU A 278 -1.48 2.75 6.60
C LEU A 278 -0.38 2.86 7.68
N HIS A 279 -0.23 1.82 8.52
CA HIS A 279 0.77 1.73 9.59
C HIS A 279 1.51 0.40 9.56
N PHE A 280 1.78 -0.12 8.36
CA PHE A 280 2.47 -1.41 8.22
C PHE A 280 3.93 -1.30 8.67
N VAL A 281 4.36 -2.24 9.51
CA VAL A 281 5.74 -2.29 10.06
C VAL A 281 6.31 -3.70 9.90
N GLY A 282 7.57 -3.79 9.50
CA GLY A 282 8.37 -5.02 9.56
C GLY A 282 8.01 -6.07 8.52
N ARG A 283 8.04 -7.35 8.92
CA ARG A 283 7.78 -8.56 8.12
C ARG A 283 8.82 -8.90 7.05
N GLU A 284 9.99 -8.28 7.10
CA GLU A 284 11.09 -8.53 6.17
C GLU A 284 11.48 -10.01 6.09
N PHE A 285 11.45 -10.73 7.21
CA PHE A 285 11.76 -12.16 7.21
C PHE A 285 10.75 -13.01 6.42
N VAL A 286 9.50 -12.56 6.32
CA VAL A 286 8.44 -13.24 5.55
C VAL A 286 8.57 -12.88 4.09
N PHE A 287 8.80 -11.60 3.76
CA PHE A 287 9.05 -11.18 2.38
C PHE A 287 10.27 -11.88 1.79
N ARG A 288 11.37 -11.98 2.53
CA ARG A 288 12.55 -12.75 2.11
C ARG A 288 12.24 -14.22 1.93
N ALA A 289 11.51 -14.85 2.85
CA ALA A 289 11.14 -16.26 2.69
C ALA A 289 10.28 -16.50 1.43
N ILE A 290 9.41 -15.56 1.07
CA ILE A 290 8.66 -15.62 -0.20
C ILE A 290 9.62 -15.44 -1.38
N ASP A 291 10.46 -14.41 -1.36
CA ASP A 291 11.41 -14.11 -2.45
C ASP A 291 12.40 -15.29 -2.67
N ASP A 292 12.93 -15.89 -1.59
CA ASP A 292 13.82 -17.05 -1.64
C ASP A 292 13.14 -18.27 -2.30
N LEU A 293 11.85 -18.50 -2.04
CA LEU A 293 11.07 -19.57 -2.68
C LEU A 293 10.79 -19.29 -4.15
N LEU A 294 10.53 -18.02 -4.51
CA LEU A 294 10.32 -17.62 -5.90
C LEU A 294 11.61 -17.75 -6.74
N GLU A 295 12.78 -17.63 -6.11
CA GLU A 295 14.09 -17.75 -6.74
C GLU A 295 14.68 -19.17 -6.69
N ASP A 296 14.10 -20.09 -5.90
CA ASP A 296 14.61 -21.46 -5.77
C ASP A 296 14.45 -22.26 -7.07
N PRO A 297 15.56 -22.70 -7.71
CA PRO A 297 15.49 -23.51 -8.93
C PRO A 297 14.77 -24.86 -8.77
N LYS A 298 14.58 -25.35 -7.53
CA LYS A 298 13.81 -26.57 -7.24
C LYS A 298 12.31 -26.32 -7.13
N PHE A 299 11.91 -25.08 -6.87
CA PHE A 299 10.53 -24.66 -6.75
C PHE A 299 10.12 -23.86 -8.00
N GLU A 300 10.06 -24.52 -9.15
CA GLU A 300 9.86 -23.81 -10.44
C GLU A 300 8.44 -23.29 -10.68
N SER A 301 7.47 -23.75 -9.89
CA SER A 301 6.06 -23.30 -9.87
C SER A 301 5.36 -23.97 -8.69
N GLY A 302 4.39 -23.30 -8.06
CA GLY A 302 3.68 -23.91 -6.93
C GLY A 302 2.93 -22.92 -6.04
N TYR A 303 2.48 -23.42 -4.90
CA TYR A 303 1.74 -22.65 -3.90
C TYR A 303 2.61 -22.39 -2.67
N ILE A 304 2.75 -21.14 -2.27
CA ILE A 304 3.35 -20.72 -1.01
C ILE A 304 2.21 -20.40 -0.05
N LEU A 305 1.92 -21.29 0.89
CA LEU A 305 0.85 -21.11 1.86
C LEU A 305 1.38 -20.44 3.13
N VAL A 306 0.97 -19.20 3.34
CA VAL A 306 1.28 -18.40 4.51
C VAL A 306 0.21 -18.63 5.58
N ARG A 307 0.58 -19.28 6.69
CA ARG A 307 -0.31 -19.71 7.76
C ARG A 307 -0.02 -18.95 9.04
N GLY A 308 -1.03 -18.78 9.88
CA GLY A 308 -0.86 -18.19 11.20
C GLY A 308 -2.20 -17.89 11.85
N GLU A 309 -2.17 -17.46 13.11
CA GLU A 309 -3.37 -17.20 13.89
C GLU A 309 -4.22 -16.00 13.39
N PRO A 310 -5.51 -15.93 13.73
CA PRO A 310 -6.34 -14.75 13.49
C PRO A 310 -5.73 -13.48 14.12
N GLY A 311 -5.73 -12.37 13.36
CA GLY A 311 -5.24 -11.08 13.86
C GLY A 311 -3.72 -10.88 13.79
N ILE A 312 -2.93 -11.89 13.42
CA ILE A 312 -1.47 -11.75 13.30
C ILE A 312 -1.02 -10.83 12.15
N GLY A 313 -1.89 -10.52 11.18
CA GLY A 313 -1.60 -9.57 10.10
C GLY A 313 -1.37 -10.18 8.71
N LYS A 314 -1.89 -11.39 8.44
CA LYS A 314 -1.80 -12.04 7.11
C LYS A 314 -2.37 -11.18 5.97
N THR A 315 -3.57 -10.62 6.14
CA THR A 315 -4.16 -9.71 5.15
C THR A 315 -3.30 -8.47 4.95
N ALA A 316 -2.73 -7.90 6.02
CA ALA A 316 -1.84 -6.76 5.91
C ALA A 316 -0.55 -7.08 5.14
N LEU A 317 0.02 -8.28 5.35
CA LEU A 317 1.16 -8.79 4.59
C LEU A 317 0.84 -8.88 3.08
N VAL A 318 -0.30 -9.48 2.73
CA VAL A 318 -0.75 -9.58 1.33
C VAL A 318 -1.01 -8.19 0.74
N SER A 319 -1.69 -7.31 1.48
CA SER A 319 -1.90 -5.92 1.05
C SER A 319 -0.59 -5.18 0.83
N GLN A 320 0.44 -5.43 1.63
CA GLN A 320 1.76 -4.83 1.44
C GLN A 320 2.45 -5.38 0.18
N LEU A 321 2.31 -6.68 -0.13
CA LEU A 321 2.78 -7.25 -1.39
C LEU A 321 2.04 -6.64 -2.59
N VAL A 322 0.72 -6.44 -2.50
CA VAL A 322 -0.04 -5.72 -3.54
C VAL A 322 0.50 -4.30 -3.70
N ARG A 323 0.68 -3.56 -2.60
CA ARG A 323 1.11 -2.15 -2.64
C ARG A 323 2.54 -1.97 -3.17
N THR A 324 3.46 -2.86 -2.80
CA THR A 324 4.89 -2.72 -3.10
C THR A 324 5.33 -3.48 -4.35
N ARG A 325 4.68 -4.61 -4.68
CA ARG A 325 5.03 -5.47 -5.82
C ARG A 325 3.95 -5.48 -6.91
N GLY A 326 2.75 -4.99 -6.63
CA GLY A 326 1.68 -4.89 -7.62
C GLY A 326 1.22 -6.24 -8.18
N TYR A 327 1.37 -7.34 -7.42
CA TYR A 327 1.00 -8.67 -7.91
C TYR A 327 -0.49 -8.80 -8.22
N VAL A 328 -0.83 -9.75 -9.10
CA VAL A 328 -2.23 -10.14 -9.34
C VAL A 328 -2.78 -10.64 -8.01
N HIS A 329 -3.99 -10.24 -7.63
CA HIS A 329 -4.46 -10.50 -6.27
C HIS A 329 -5.96 -10.67 -6.15
N HIS A 330 -6.39 -11.46 -5.18
CA HIS A 330 -7.78 -11.56 -4.75
C HIS A 330 -7.86 -11.63 -3.23
N PHE A 331 -8.74 -10.84 -2.63
CA PHE A 331 -9.07 -10.94 -1.21
C PHE A 331 -10.42 -11.62 -1.06
N ASN A 332 -10.46 -12.73 -0.34
CA ASN A 332 -11.73 -13.26 0.14
C ASN A 332 -12.18 -12.38 1.31
N VAL A 333 -13.16 -11.52 1.07
CA VAL A 333 -13.65 -10.57 2.07
C VAL A 333 -15.02 -11.05 2.53
N GLY A 334 -15.06 -11.73 3.68
CA GLY A 334 -16.28 -12.19 4.34
C GLY A 334 -17.38 -11.11 4.39
N PRO A 335 -17.10 -9.94 5.00
CA PRO A 335 -17.03 -8.74 4.19
C PRO A 335 -18.12 -8.42 3.13
N GLN A 336 -17.61 -8.14 1.95
CA GLN A 336 -18.40 -7.65 0.85
C GLN A 336 -19.07 -8.80 0.07
N ASN A 337 -19.25 -9.98 0.72
CA ASN A 337 -19.65 -11.24 0.09
C ASN A 337 -18.76 -11.63 -1.11
N ILE A 338 -17.49 -11.23 -1.06
CA ILE A 338 -16.49 -11.55 -2.09
C ILE A 338 -15.79 -12.83 -1.64
N ARG A 339 -16.43 -13.97 -1.87
CA ARG A 339 -15.98 -15.27 -1.36
C ARG A 339 -16.19 -16.43 -2.34
N SER A 340 -16.90 -16.19 -3.43
CA SER A 340 -17.27 -17.23 -4.38
C SER A 340 -16.15 -17.50 -5.38
N ALA A 341 -16.06 -18.74 -5.87
CA ALA A 341 -15.12 -19.11 -6.92
C ALA A 341 -15.32 -18.24 -8.18
N ARG A 342 -16.57 -17.87 -8.48
CA ARG A 342 -16.89 -16.96 -9.58
C ARG A 342 -16.25 -15.58 -9.41
N ALA A 343 -16.40 -14.96 -8.25
CA ALA A 343 -15.81 -13.64 -8.00
C ALA A 343 -14.27 -13.68 -8.08
N PHE A 344 -13.66 -14.75 -7.56
CA PHE A 344 -12.22 -15.00 -7.70
C PHE A 344 -11.79 -15.12 -9.16
N LEU A 345 -12.45 -15.99 -9.93
CA LEU A 345 -12.10 -16.25 -11.33
C LEU A 345 -12.32 -15.00 -12.19
N GLU A 346 -13.43 -14.29 -12.02
CA GLU A 346 -13.68 -13.03 -12.74
C GLU A 346 -12.58 -11.99 -12.45
N ASN A 347 -12.19 -11.85 -11.18
CA ASN A 347 -11.14 -10.92 -10.76
C ASN A 347 -9.75 -11.27 -11.30
N VAL A 348 -9.27 -12.48 -11.01
CA VAL A 348 -7.90 -12.90 -11.33
C VAL A 348 -7.71 -13.02 -12.83
N CYS A 349 -8.68 -13.58 -13.55
CA CYS A 349 -8.62 -13.67 -15.01
C CYS A 349 -8.57 -12.27 -15.64
N ALA A 350 -9.40 -11.32 -15.18
CA ALA A 350 -9.36 -9.94 -15.68
C ALA A 350 -7.99 -9.28 -15.45
N GLN A 351 -7.44 -9.42 -14.24
CA GLN A 351 -6.11 -8.89 -13.92
C GLN A 351 -5.00 -9.51 -14.78
N LEU A 352 -5.04 -10.83 -15.03
CA LEU A 352 -4.09 -11.53 -15.90
C LEU A 352 -4.20 -11.04 -17.36
N ILE A 353 -5.43 -10.95 -17.90
CA ILE A 353 -5.68 -10.49 -19.27
C ILE A 353 -5.12 -9.08 -19.45
N ILE A 354 -5.40 -8.17 -18.52
CA ILE A 354 -4.95 -6.78 -18.59
C ILE A 354 -3.43 -6.67 -18.41
N ARG A 355 -2.88 -7.31 -17.38
CA ARG A 355 -1.45 -7.22 -17.04
C ARG A 355 -0.55 -7.78 -18.13
N TYR A 356 -0.94 -8.91 -18.73
CA TYR A 356 -0.16 -9.59 -19.77
C TYR A 356 -0.69 -9.31 -21.19
N GLN A 357 -1.67 -8.40 -21.34
CA GLN A 357 -2.29 -8.03 -22.62
C GLN A 357 -2.73 -9.26 -23.42
N LEU A 358 -3.40 -10.21 -22.77
CA LEU A 358 -3.86 -11.44 -23.42
C LEU A 358 -4.97 -11.10 -24.41
N GLY A 359 -5.04 -11.80 -25.55
CA GLY A 359 -5.95 -11.49 -26.66
C GLY A 359 -7.43 -11.78 -26.42
N HIS A 360 -7.89 -11.70 -25.17
CA HIS A 360 -9.26 -12.01 -24.75
C HIS A 360 -10.05 -10.72 -24.54
N ASN A 361 -11.14 -10.56 -25.30
CA ASN A 361 -12.00 -9.37 -25.26
C ASN A 361 -13.14 -9.48 -24.23
N SER A 362 -13.33 -10.64 -23.60
CA SER A 362 -14.34 -10.88 -22.56
C SER A 362 -14.09 -12.23 -21.87
N LEU A 363 -14.48 -12.36 -20.61
CA LEU A 363 -14.51 -13.65 -19.92
C LEU A 363 -15.69 -14.48 -20.44
N PRO A 364 -15.48 -15.73 -20.91
CA PRO A 364 -16.58 -16.59 -21.33
C PRO A 364 -17.49 -16.94 -20.13
N PRO A 365 -18.80 -17.17 -20.33
CA PRO A 365 -19.73 -17.56 -19.26
C PRO A 365 -19.30 -18.82 -18.48
N GLU A 366 -18.55 -19.70 -19.15
CA GLU A 366 -18.01 -20.94 -18.59
C GLU A 366 -16.73 -20.72 -17.76
N ALA A 367 -16.11 -19.54 -17.81
CA ALA A 367 -14.86 -19.22 -17.12
C ALA A 367 -14.94 -19.40 -15.59
N SER A 368 -16.15 -19.35 -15.02
CA SER A 368 -16.39 -19.49 -13.58
C SER A 368 -16.84 -20.89 -13.15
N GLN A 369 -16.90 -21.85 -14.07
CA GLN A 369 -17.45 -23.19 -13.79
C GLN A 369 -16.39 -24.19 -13.29
N ASP A 370 -15.12 -24.02 -13.68
CA ASP A 370 -14.01 -24.88 -13.27
C ASP A 370 -12.64 -24.18 -13.36
N SER A 371 -11.57 -24.97 -13.20
CA SER A 371 -10.17 -24.49 -13.22
C SER A 371 -9.54 -24.40 -14.62
N ALA A 372 -10.23 -24.86 -15.67
CA ALA A 372 -9.64 -25.04 -17.00
C ALA A 372 -9.28 -23.69 -17.64
N TYR A 373 -10.19 -22.72 -17.54
CA TYR A 373 -9.98 -21.39 -18.11
C TYR A 373 -8.84 -20.62 -17.41
N LEU A 374 -8.79 -20.66 -16.08
CA LEU A 374 -7.69 -20.06 -15.33
C LEU A 374 -6.35 -20.72 -15.70
N SER A 375 -6.30 -22.05 -15.83
CA SER A 375 -5.09 -22.78 -16.22
C SER A 375 -4.59 -22.39 -17.62
N GLN A 376 -5.52 -22.17 -18.56
CA GLN A 376 -5.21 -21.66 -19.89
C GLN A 376 -4.60 -20.26 -19.81
N LEU A 377 -5.26 -19.32 -19.11
CA LEU A 377 -4.76 -17.94 -18.99
C LEU A 377 -3.40 -17.86 -18.28
N LEU A 378 -3.17 -18.67 -17.24
CA LEU A 378 -1.87 -18.75 -16.58
C LEU A 378 -0.78 -19.24 -17.54
N SER A 379 -1.11 -20.18 -18.43
CA SER A 379 -0.17 -20.69 -19.43
C SER A 379 0.17 -19.63 -20.49
N GLU A 380 -0.85 -18.91 -20.98
CA GLU A 380 -0.66 -17.81 -21.94
C GLU A 380 0.13 -16.65 -21.32
N ALA A 381 -0.19 -16.30 -20.07
CA ALA A 381 0.53 -15.28 -19.32
C ALA A 381 2.00 -15.68 -19.10
N ALA A 382 2.27 -16.94 -18.73
CA ALA A 382 3.63 -17.44 -18.52
C ALA A 382 4.47 -17.38 -19.80
N GLN A 383 3.87 -17.66 -20.96
CA GLN A 383 4.55 -17.50 -22.25
C GLN A 383 4.92 -16.05 -22.54
N LYS A 384 4.02 -15.11 -22.24
CA LYS A 384 4.27 -13.67 -22.41
C LYS A 384 5.20 -13.05 -21.37
N ALA A 385 5.34 -13.66 -20.21
CA ALA A 385 6.19 -13.15 -19.15
C ALA A 385 7.69 -13.36 -19.42
N GLU A 386 8.05 -14.08 -20.49
CA GLU A 386 9.43 -14.28 -20.98
C GLU A 386 10.42 -14.71 -19.87
N GLY A 387 9.99 -15.61 -18.99
CA GLY A 387 10.80 -16.13 -17.88
C GLY A 387 10.71 -15.32 -16.58
N THR A 388 9.96 -14.22 -16.57
CA THR A 388 9.62 -13.50 -15.34
C THR A 388 8.57 -14.27 -14.53
N PRO A 389 8.75 -14.46 -13.21
CA PRO A 389 7.75 -15.11 -12.36
C PRO A 389 6.39 -14.39 -12.38
N ILE A 390 5.32 -15.17 -12.48
CA ILE A 390 3.94 -14.71 -12.31
C ILE A 390 3.50 -15.08 -10.91
N VAL A 391 3.19 -14.07 -10.09
CA VAL A 391 2.73 -14.26 -8.72
C VAL A 391 1.27 -13.83 -8.59
N VAL A 392 0.44 -14.74 -8.08
CA VAL A 392 -0.97 -14.51 -7.76
C VAL A 392 -1.17 -14.60 -6.26
N LEU A 393 -1.68 -13.54 -5.65
CA LEU A 393 -1.98 -13.46 -4.22
C LEU A 393 -3.44 -13.86 -3.97
N VAL A 394 -3.67 -14.73 -2.99
CA VAL A 394 -5.03 -15.11 -2.54
C VAL A 394 -5.09 -14.98 -1.03
N ASP A 395 -5.77 -13.95 -0.54
CA ASP A 395 -5.95 -13.75 0.90
C ASP A 395 -7.16 -14.53 1.43
N ALA A 396 -7.00 -15.10 2.62
CA ALA A 396 -8.02 -15.77 3.42
C ALA A 396 -8.75 -16.91 2.67
N LEU A 397 -8.01 -17.91 2.17
CA LEU A 397 -8.60 -19.07 1.49
C LEU A 397 -9.58 -19.85 2.40
N ASP A 398 -9.35 -19.84 3.71
CA ASP A 398 -10.29 -20.39 4.70
C ASP A 398 -11.66 -19.69 4.69
N GLU A 399 -11.72 -18.45 4.22
CA GLU A 399 -12.97 -17.69 4.08
C GLU A 399 -13.66 -17.91 2.73
N ALA A 400 -13.03 -18.56 1.75
CA ALA A 400 -13.69 -18.86 0.47
C ALA A 400 -14.90 -19.81 0.67
N GLU A 401 -15.94 -19.61 -0.15
CA GLU A 401 -17.13 -20.47 -0.14
C GLU A 401 -16.78 -21.91 -0.55
N ASP A 402 -17.36 -22.82 0.21
CA ASP A 402 -17.18 -24.26 0.05
C ASP A 402 -18.43 -24.94 -0.56
N ALA A 403 -19.57 -24.24 -0.51
CA ALA A 403 -20.88 -24.74 -0.89
C ALA A 403 -20.99 -24.95 -2.40
N GLY A 404 -21.41 -26.14 -2.82
CA GLY A 404 -21.62 -26.48 -4.24
C GLY A 404 -20.37 -26.97 -4.98
N LEU A 405 -19.19 -26.97 -4.35
CA LEU A 405 -18.00 -27.61 -4.91
C LEU A 405 -18.07 -29.13 -4.76
N THR A 406 -17.60 -29.87 -5.78
CA THR A 406 -17.42 -31.32 -5.64
C THR A 406 -16.40 -31.60 -4.53
N PRO A 407 -16.51 -32.71 -3.78
CA PRO A 407 -15.62 -32.99 -2.65
C PRO A 407 -14.13 -32.98 -3.00
N SER A 408 -13.77 -33.30 -4.26
CA SER A 408 -12.40 -33.32 -4.76
C SER A 408 -11.91 -32.00 -5.37
N ALA A 409 -12.78 -31.00 -5.54
CA ALA A 409 -12.37 -29.71 -6.06
C ALA A 409 -11.71 -28.85 -4.97
N ASN A 410 -10.62 -28.18 -5.35
CA ASN A 410 -10.02 -27.13 -4.53
C ASN A 410 -10.96 -25.95 -4.40
N ARG A 411 -10.89 -25.24 -3.26
CA ARG A 411 -11.58 -23.95 -3.11
C ARG A 411 -11.14 -22.99 -4.20
N LEU A 412 -12.08 -22.17 -4.64
CA LEU A 412 -11.93 -21.22 -5.74
C LEU A 412 -11.52 -21.86 -7.09
N TYR A 413 -11.69 -23.18 -7.23
CA TYR A 413 -11.19 -23.97 -8.37
C TYR A 413 -9.70 -23.75 -8.64
N LEU A 414 -8.88 -23.60 -7.60
CA LEU A 414 -7.43 -23.46 -7.74
C LEU A 414 -6.83 -24.70 -8.45
N PRO A 415 -6.07 -24.53 -9.55
CA PRO A 415 -5.51 -25.65 -10.30
C PRO A 415 -4.55 -26.51 -9.46
N GLN A 416 -4.65 -27.83 -9.58
CA GLN A 416 -3.75 -28.75 -8.86
C GLN A 416 -2.29 -28.66 -9.36
N SER A 417 -2.09 -28.25 -10.61
CA SER A 417 -0.77 -28.08 -11.24
C SER A 417 -0.71 -26.71 -11.89
N LEU A 418 0.45 -26.04 -11.77
CA LEU A 418 0.69 -24.72 -12.34
C LEU A 418 1.72 -24.80 -13.48
N PRO A 419 1.65 -23.90 -14.48
CA PRO A 419 2.71 -23.75 -15.46
C PRO A 419 4.02 -23.31 -14.80
N ARG A 420 5.15 -23.67 -15.41
CA ARG A 420 6.48 -23.23 -14.95
C ARG A 420 6.55 -21.70 -14.88
N GLY A 421 7.12 -21.17 -13.80
CA GLY A 421 7.22 -19.74 -13.53
C GLY A 421 5.93 -19.13 -12.95
N VAL A 422 4.91 -19.92 -12.62
CA VAL A 422 3.67 -19.45 -11.99
C VAL A 422 3.61 -19.86 -10.52
N PHE A 423 3.33 -18.88 -9.67
CA PHE A 423 3.31 -19.02 -8.22
C PHE A 423 2.04 -18.43 -7.62
N PHE A 424 1.51 -19.10 -6.62
CA PHE A 424 0.42 -18.57 -5.80
C PHE A 424 0.92 -18.34 -4.38
N VAL A 425 0.77 -17.13 -3.85
CA VAL A 425 0.96 -16.88 -2.41
C VAL A 425 -0.42 -16.80 -1.78
N VAL A 426 -0.74 -17.79 -0.96
CA VAL A 426 -2.07 -17.97 -0.39
C VAL A 426 -1.98 -17.77 1.11
N THR A 427 -2.94 -17.07 1.72
CA THR A 427 -3.04 -17.01 3.19
C THR A 427 -4.21 -17.86 3.68
N SER A 428 -4.02 -18.50 4.83
CA SER A 428 -5.08 -19.25 5.50
C SER A 428 -4.84 -19.33 7.01
N ARG A 429 -5.89 -19.63 7.77
CA ARG A 429 -5.77 -19.99 9.19
C ARG A 429 -5.24 -21.42 9.35
N GLU A 430 -4.57 -21.68 10.47
CA GLU A 430 -3.97 -23.00 10.73
C GLU A 430 -5.02 -24.10 10.97
N GLN A 431 -6.09 -23.77 11.70
CA GLN A 431 -7.08 -24.73 12.22
C GLN A 431 -8.38 -24.81 11.40
N MET A 432 -8.47 -24.14 10.26
CA MET A 432 -9.65 -24.19 9.39
C MET A 432 -9.42 -25.11 8.20
N ASP A 433 -10.48 -25.77 7.75
CA ASP A 433 -10.47 -26.42 6.44
C ASP A 433 -10.47 -25.35 5.36
N TYR A 434 -9.43 -25.35 4.51
CA TYR A 434 -9.27 -24.48 3.35
C TYR A 434 -9.20 -25.28 2.03
N ARG A 435 -9.31 -26.61 2.09
CA ARG A 435 -9.29 -27.58 0.98
C ARG A 435 -8.44 -27.15 -0.24
N LEU A 436 -7.18 -27.53 -0.19
CA LEU A 436 -6.18 -27.27 -1.24
C LEU A 436 -5.28 -28.50 -1.45
N ASP A 437 -5.60 -29.28 -2.47
CA ASP A 437 -4.82 -30.43 -2.97
C ASP A 437 -4.05 -30.02 -4.23
N VAL A 438 -2.72 -29.92 -4.13
CA VAL A 438 -1.84 -29.37 -5.17
C VAL A 438 -0.53 -30.13 -5.23
N ARG A 439 0.10 -30.18 -6.41
CA ARG A 439 1.32 -30.98 -6.63
C ARG A 439 2.57 -30.42 -5.96
N ASN A 440 2.72 -29.10 -5.92
CA ASN A 440 3.90 -28.44 -5.37
C ASN A 440 3.47 -27.31 -4.44
N ARG A 441 3.92 -27.39 -3.18
CA ARG A 441 3.52 -26.47 -2.12
C ARG A 441 4.61 -26.36 -1.06
N GLU A 442 4.82 -25.12 -0.61
CA GLU A 442 5.67 -24.77 0.52
C GLU A 442 4.86 -23.97 1.54
N ASP A 443 5.15 -24.15 2.83
CA ASP A 443 4.42 -23.50 3.91
C ASP A 443 5.31 -22.50 4.66
N ILE A 444 4.82 -21.28 4.84
CA ILE A 444 5.44 -20.28 5.72
C ILE A 444 4.53 -20.07 6.93
N TYR A 445 5.05 -20.34 8.12
CA TYR A 445 4.32 -20.16 9.37
C TYR A 445 4.66 -18.81 10.00
N LEU A 446 3.69 -17.91 10.06
CA LEU A 446 3.70 -16.72 10.90
C LEU A 446 3.33 -17.16 12.32
N ARG A 447 4.35 -17.43 13.13
CA ARG A 447 4.16 -17.78 14.52
C ARG A 447 4.14 -16.52 15.37
N ASP A 448 3.24 -16.50 16.33
CA ASP A 448 3.08 -15.42 17.30
C ASP A 448 4.29 -15.34 18.26
N ASP A 449 4.89 -16.50 18.57
CA ASP A 449 6.09 -16.70 19.39
C ASP A 449 7.43 -16.47 18.67
N ASP A 450 7.45 -16.19 17.35
CA ASP A 450 8.70 -15.99 16.61
C ASP A 450 9.41 -14.69 17.09
N PRO A 451 10.69 -14.75 17.51
CA PRO A 451 11.42 -13.55 17.93
C PRO A 451 11.45 -12.42 16.89
N ARG A 452 11.41 -12.76 15.59
CA ARG A 452 11.35 -11.78 14.50
C ARG A 452 9.98 -11.10 14.44
N ASN A 453 8.91 -11.86 14.69
CA ASN A 453 7.55 -11.32 14.85
C ASN A 453 7.48 -10.38 16.06
N LEU A 454 8.02 -10.79 17.20
CA LEU A 454 8.03 -9.99 18.42
C LEU A 454 8.85 -8.69 18.27
N ALA A 455 9.95 -8.74 17.50
CA ALA A 455 10.72 -7.54 17.17
C ALA A 455 9.90 -6.53 16.34
N ASP A 456 9.17 -7.01 15.33
CA ASP A 456 8.27 -6.18 14.50
C ASP A 456 7.12 -5.60 15.33
N VAL A 457 6.54 -6.39 16.23
CA VAL A 457 5.49 -5.97 17.18
C VAL A 457 6.01 -4.86 18.09
N GLY A 458 7.19 -5.02 18.67
CA GLY A 458 7.79 -3.97 19.51
C GLY A 458 8.12 -2.70 18.73
N HIS A 459 8.52 -2.81 17.45
CA HIS A 459 8.72 -1.66 16.58
C HIS A 459 7.41 -0.92 16.34
N TYR A 460 6.33 -1.64 16.01
CA TYR A 460 5.01 -1.05 15.83
C TYR A 460 4.52 -0.28 17.06
N VAL A 461 4.73 -0.81 18.27
CA VAL A 461 4.36 -0.10 19.51
C VAL A 461 5.16 1.20 19.67
N ARG A 462 6.48 1.16 19.44
CA ARG A 462 7.33 2.36 19.56
C ARG A 462 6.94 3.45 18.57
N ASP A 463 6.72 3.07 17.31
CA ASP A 463 6.29 4.01 16.27
C ASP A 463 4.94 4.66 16.61
N PHE A 464 4.02 3.87 17.17
CA PHE A 464 2.73 4.38 17.62
C PHE A 464 2.88 5.38 18.78
N LEU A 465 3.69 5.04 19.79
CA LEU A 465 3.94 5.91 20.95
C LEU A 465 4.62 7.22 20.53
N GLU A 466 5.59 7.15 19.62
CA GLU A 466 6.27 8.33 19.08
C GLU A 466 5.29 9.24 18.33
N SER A 467 4.45 8.66 17.48
CA SER A 467 3.46 9.39 16.67
C SER A 467 2.35 10.04 17.51
N HIS A 468 2.06 9.51 18.70
CA HIS A 468 0.96 9.95 19.56
C HIS A 468 1.42 10.45 20.94
N ARG A 469 2.69 10.89 21.07
CA ARG A 469 3.29 11.28 22.35
C ARG A 469 2.45 12.30 23.15
N ALA A 470 1.83 13.27 22.47
CA ALA A 470 0.99 14.28 23.12
C ALA A 470 -0.27 13.69 23.78
N GLU A 471 -0.90 12.70 23.15
CA GLU A 471 -2.13 12.07 23.64
C GLU A 471 -1.81 10.99 24.68
N MET A 472 -0.70 10.27 24.50
CA MET A 472 -0.27 9.17 25.39
C MET A 472 0.43 9.66 26.66
N GLY A 473 0.97 10.89 26.66
CA GLY A 473 1.78 11.44 27.76
C GLY A 473 1.05 11.48 29.11
N GLY A 474 -0.26 11.76 29.11
CA GLY A 474 -1.07 11.75 30.33
C GLY A 474 -1.17 10.36 30.97
N ALA A 475 -1.41 9.33 30.16
CA ALA A 475 -1.47 7.95 30.62
C ALA A 475 -0.12 7.45 31.15
N LEU A 476 0.98 7.75 30.44
CA LEU A 476 2.35 7.43 30.86
C LEU A 476 2.68 8.06 32.22
N ALA A 477 2.39 9.35 32.39
CA ALA A 477 2.65 10.07 33.63
C ALA A 477 1.83 9.52 34.81
N ALA A 478 0.56 9.20 34.57
CA ALA A 478 -0.33 8.69 35.60
C ALA A 478 0.01 7.25 36.03
N TRP A 479 0.37 6.38 35.08
CA TRP A 479 0.90 5.04 35.39
C TRP A 479 2.34 5.05 35.89
N LYS A 480 3.05 6.18 35.79
CA LYS A 480 4.46 6.35 36.21
C LYS A 480 5.42 5.38 35.50
N VAL A 481 5.18 5.14 34.21
CA VAL A 481 6.02 4.27 33.36
C VAL A 481 6.70 5.08 32.27
N SER A 482 7.84 4.58 31.79
CA SER A 482 8.51 5.15 30.61
C SER A 482 7.86 4.66 29.30
N GLU A 483 8.12 5.37 28.19
CA GLU A 483 7.72 4.90 26.84
C GLU A 483 8.30 3.51 26.55
N THR A 484 9.55 3.25 26.94
CA THR A 484 10.22 1.96 26.76
C THR A 484 9.55 0.85 27.56
N GLU A 485 9.25 1.10 28.83
CA GLU A 485 8.59 0.12 29.71
C GLU A 485 7.17 -0.20 29.22
N LEU A 486 6.41 0.81 28.80
CA LEU A 486 5.09 0.58 28.20
C LEU A 486 5.20 -0.24 26.90
N ALA A 487 6.20 0.04 26.06
CA ALA A 487 6.41 -0.69 24.83
C ALA A 487 6.77 -2.17 25.09
N GLU A 488 7.63 -2.44 26.07
CA GLU A 488 7.99 -3.81 26.48
C GLU A 488 6.77 -4.58 27.00
N GLN A 489 6.00 -3.96 27.91
CA GLN A 489 4.78 -4.56 28.45
C GLN A 489 3.75 -4.83 27.36
N LEU A 490 3.46 -3.87 26.47
CA LEU A 490 2.51 -4.07 25.38
C LEU A 490 2.98 -5.14 24.39
N THR A 491 4.29 -5.21 24.11
CA THR A 491 4.86 -6.26 23.26
C THR A 491 4.61 -7.63 23.87
N GLU A 492 4.92 -7.81 25.16
CA GLU A 492 4.68 -9.07 25.87
C GLU A 492 3.18 -9.42 25.94
N LYS A 493 2.36 -8.45 26.34
CA LYS A 493 0.91 -8.62 26.48
C LYS A 493 0.22 -8.89 25.15
N SER A 494 0.77 -8.43 24.02
CA SER A 494 0.20 -8.72 22.70
C SER A 494 0.26 -10.18 22.31
N GLN A 495 1.17 -10.96 22.91
CA GLN A 495 1.50 -12.32 22.48
C GLN A 495 1.73 -12.38 20.96
N GLY A 496 2.45 -11.41 20.40
CA GLY A 496 2.75 -11.38 18.97
C GLY A 496 1.57 -11.00 18.05
N ASN A 497 0.41 -10.63 18.60
CA ASN A 497 -0.80 -10.35 17.84
C ASN A 497 -0.99 -8.85 17.58
N PHE A 498 -0.84 -8.43 16.32
CA PHE A 498 -1.01 -7.02 15.93
C PHE A 498 -2.42 -6.49 16.16
N MET A 499 -3.46 -7.33 16.04
CA MET A 499 -4.84 -6.88 16.27
C MET A 499 -5.07 -6.44 17.71
N TYR A 500 -4.45 -7.14 18.66
CA TYR A 500 -4.48 -6.73 20.06
C TYR A 500 -3.93 -5.31 20.21
N LEU A 501 -2.80 -5.02 19.56
CA LEU A 501 -2.15 -3.71 19.63
C LEU A 501 -3.00 -2.62 18.97
N VAL A 502 -3.59 -2.89 17.80
CA VAL A 502 -4.51 -1.96 17.12
C VAL A 502 -5.64 -1.52 18.06
N HIS A 503 -6.16 -2.42 18.88
CA HIS A 503 -7.22 -2.10 19.83
C HIS A 503 -6.72 -1.46 21.12
N VAL A 504 -5.74 -2.06 21.79
CA VAL A 504 -5.28 -1.60 23.10
C VAL A 504 -4.60 -0.24 23.02
N LEU A 505 -3.77 0.00 22.01
CA LEU A 505 -3.14 1.31 21.83
C LEU A 505 -4.16 2.41 21.60
N GLU A 506 -5.18 2.15 20.76
CA GLU A 506 -6.26 3.09 20.49
C GLU A 506 -7.14 3.34 21.73
N ASP A 507 -7.42 2.30 22.53
CA ASP A 507 -8.15 2.43 23.78
C ASP A 507 -7.38 3.25 24.82
N ILE A 508 -6.06 3.11 24.90
CA ILE A 508 -5.22 3.97 25.76
C ILE A 508 -5.26 5.41 25.25
N ARG A 509 -5.06 5.61 23.94
CA ARG A 509 -5.03 6.93 23.29
C ARG A 509 -6.34 7.70 23.48
N THR A 510 -7.48 7.00 23.40
CA THR A 510 -8.82 7.57 23.55
C THR A 510 -9.30 7.63 25.00
N GLY A 511 -8.51 7.13 25.97
CA GLY A 511 -8.84 7.13 27.40
C GLY A 511 -9.87 6.07 27.82
N ARG A 512 -10.21 5.11 26.95
CA ARG A 512 -11.03 3.93 27.31
C ARG A 512 -10.27 2.95 28.20
N ILE A 513 -8.96 2.88 28.01
CA ILE A 513 -8.02 2.32 28.97
C ILE A 513 -7.27 3.50 29.59
N SER A 514 -7.43 3.63 30.90
CA SER A 514 -6.92 4.75 31.68
C SER A 514 -6.55 4.27 33.08
N PRO A 515 -5.83 5.06 33.87
CA PRO A 515 -5.50 4.72 35.26
C PRO A 515 -6.72 4.40 36.15
N GLU A 516 -7.89 4.96 35.83
CA GLU A 516 -9.14 4.72 36.55
C GLU A 516 -9.77 3.37 36.20
N THR A 517 -9.51 2.86 34.99
CA THR A 517 -10.08 1.59 34.49
C THR A 517 -9.08 0.44 34.52
N VAL A 518 -7.78 0.75 34.57
CA VAL A 518 -6.65 -0.18 34.67
C VAL A 518 -5.61 0.43 35.59
N GLU A 519 -5.50 -0.13 36.79
CA GLU A 519 -4.65 0.41 37.87
C GLU A 519 -3.17 0.52 37.49
N SER A 520 -2.68 -0.41 36.66
CA SER A 520 -1.29 -0.44 36.22
C SER A 520 -1.13 -1.09 34.85
N VAL A 521 -0.05 -0.78 34.15
CA VAL A 521 0.31 -1.40 32.86
C VAL A 521 0.42 -2.93 32.97
N ALA A 522 0.83 -3.46 34.12
CA ALA A 522 0.90 -4.90 34.37
C ALA A 522 -0.50 -5.58 34.34
N SER A 523 -1.55 -4.82 34.62
CA SER A 523 -2.96 -5.25 34.61
C SER A 523 -3.63 -5.11 33.25
N LEU A 524 -2.90 -4.69 32.21
CA LEU A 524 -3.41 -4.72 30.84
C LEU A 524 -3.80 -6.16 30.43
N PRO A 525 -4.88 -6.31 29.65
CA PRO A 525 -5.33 -7.62 29.19
C PRO A 525 -4.21 -8.33 28.44
N ARG A 526 -4.02 -9.64 28.63
CA ARG A 526 -3.01 -10.43 27.91
C ARG A 526 -3.65 -11.12 26.72
N GLY A 527 -3.21 -10.74 25.53
CA GLY A 527 -3.67 -11.29 24.26
C GLY A 527 -5.06 -10.80 23.87
N LEU A 528 -5.44 -11.13 22.64
CA LEU A 528 -6.68 -10.64 22.04
C LEU A 528 -7.94 -11.17 22.75
N ARG A 529 -7.88 -12.40 23.29
CA ARG A 529 -8.99 -13.01 24.01
C ARG A 529 -9.31 -12.30 25.32
N GLU A 530 -8.31 -12.06 26.17
CA GLU A 530 -8.55 -11.35 27.44
C GLU A 530 -8.99 -9.90 27.19
N TYR A 531 -8.53 -9.27 26.11
CA TYR A 531 -9.02 -7.97 25.69
C TYR A 531 -10.53 -8.00 25.42
N TYR A 532 -11.02 -8.96 24.63
CA TYR A 532 -12.46 -9.12 24.38
C TYR A 532 -13.23 -9.44 25.66
N GLN A 533 -12.71 -10.33 26.50
CA GLN A 533 -13.33 -10.69 27.78
C GLN A 533 -13.47 -9.48 28.71
N ARG A 534 -12.43 -8.65 28.81
CA ARG A 534 -12.46 -7.41 29.59
C ARG A 534 -13.53 -6.46 29.07
N HIS A 535 -13.56 -6.22 27.76
CA HIS A 535 -14.57 -5.33 27.16
C HIS A 535 -15.99 -5.88 27.36
N TRP A 536 -16.19 -7.18 27.16
CA TRP A 536 -17.46 -7.88 27.39
C TRP A 536 -17.94 -7.75 28.85
N ARG A 537 -17.05 -8.00 29.82
CA ARG A 537 -17.36 -7.85 31.26
C ARG A 537 -17.64 -6.42 31.66
N ALA A 538 -16.82 -5.46 31.22
CA ALA A 538 -17.01 -4.05 31.53
C ALA A 538 -18.40 -3.54 31.08
N MET A 539 -18.84 -3.93 29.88
CA MET A 539 -20.17 -3.59 29.38
C MET A 539 -21.29 -4.28 30.16
N ARG A 540 -21.10 -5.55 30.56
CA ARG A 540 -22.07 -6.29 31.37
C ARG A 540 -22.19 -5.71 32.78
N ASP A 541 -21.07 -5.40 33.43
CA ASP A 541 -21.05 -4.97 34.83
C ASP A 541 -21.60 -3.53 34.99
N HIS A 542 -21.55 -2.72 33.93
CA HIS A 542 -22.17 -1.39 33.91
C HIS A 542 -23.71 -1.44 34.01
N ASP A 543 -24.37 -2.38 33.33
CA ASP A 543 -25.82 -2.61 33.41
C ASP A 543 -26.17 -4.04 32.99
N GLN A 544 -26.13 -4.97 33.96
CA GLN A 544 -26.26 -6.40 33.69
C GLN A 544 -27.60 -6.76 33.05
N ALA A 545 -28.70 -6.21 33.58
CA ALA A 545 -30.03 -6.51 33.07
C ALA A 545 -30.21 -6.03 31.63
N ARG A 546 -29.71 -4.83 31.31
CA ARG A 546 -29.73 -4.31 29.94
C ARG A 546 -28.82 -5.12 29.02
N PHE A 547 -27.65 -5.52 29.51
CA PHE A 547 -26.69 -6.29 28.73
C PHE A 547 -27.26 -7.63 28.27
N GLU A 548 -27.77 -8.43 29.22
CA GLU A 548 -28.31 -9.77 28.97
C GLU A 548 -29.58 -9.71 28.10
N ALA A 549 -30.44 -8.70 28.29
CA ALA A 549 -31.70 -8.60 27.55
C ALA A 549 -31.56 -7.99 26.15
N ILE A 550 -30.53 -7.16 25.90
CA ILE A 550 -30.43 -6.35 24.68
C ILE A 550 -29.10 -6.57 23.95
N TYR A 551 -27.96 -6.37 24.64
CA TYR A 551 -26.65 -6.31 23.99
C TYR A 551 -26.19 -7.69 23.56
N GLU A 552 -26.21 -8.65 24.48
CA GLU A 552 -25.75 -10.00 24.22
C GLU A 552 -26.53 -10.68 23.08
N PRO A 553 -27.87 -10.66 23.04
CA PRO A 553 -28.64 -11.22 21.92
C PRO A 553 -28.27 -10.57 20.59
N VAL A 554 -28.21 -9.24 20.52
CA VAL A 554 -27.91 -8.51 19.27
C VAL A 554 -26.51 -8.84 18.76
N LEU A 555 -25.50 -8.84 19.63
CA LEU A 555 -24.12 -9.17 19.27
C LEU A 555 -23.99 -10.63 18.82
N ARG A 556 -24.66 -11.58 19.50
CA ARG A 556 -24.66 -12.99 19.11
C ARG A 556 -25.38 -13.22 17.78
N PHE A 557 -26.48 -12.52 17.49
CA PHE A 557 -27.10 -12.58 16.15
C PHE A 557 -26.15 -12.06 15.07
N LEU A 558 -25.47 -10.94 15.32
CA LEU A 558 -24.45 -10.40 14.41
C LEU A 558 -23.25 -11.34 14.23
N ALA A 559 -22.92 -12.15 15.23
CA ALA A 559 -21.87 -13.17 15.14
C ALA A 559 -22.32 -14.43 14.38
N THR A 560 -23.60 -14.77 14.51
CA THR A 560 -24.20 -15.98 13.92
C THR A 560 -24.37 -15.87 12.42
N VAL A 561 -24.73 -14.68 11.94
CA VAL A 561 -25.00 -14.43 10.52
C VAL A 561 -23.72 -14.01 9.82
N ARG A 562 -23.41 -14.71 8.73
CA ARG A 562 -22.21 -14.44 7.92
C ARG A 562 -22.35 -13.20 7.04
N GLU A 563 -23.58 -12.85 6.68
CA GLU A 563 -23.94 -11.70 5.85
C GLU A 563 -24.18 -10.42 6.68
N PRO A 564 -23.98 -9.22 6.11
CA PRO A 564 -24.39 -7.96 6.74
C PRO A 564 -25.90 -7.95 7.04
N VAL A 565 -26.25 -7.63 8.29
CA VAL A 565 -27.62 -7.68 8.82
C VAL A 565 -28.19 -6.27 9.03
N ALA A 566 -29.41 -6.03 8.56
CA ALA A 566 -30.12 -4.77 8.78
C ALA A 566 -30.74 -4.70 10.20
N VAL A 567 -30.99 -3.50 10.72
CA VAL A 567 -31.60 -3.33 12.06
C VAL A 567 -33.00 -3.96 12.12
N SER A 568 -33.77 -3.90 11.03
CA SER A 568 -35.07 -4.59 10.91
C SER A 568 -34.98 -6.11 11.09
N ALA A 569 -33.95 -6.76 10.54
CA ALA A 569 -33.73 -8.20 10.70
C ALA A 569 -33.30 -8.55 12.14
N LEU A 570 -32.42 -7.73 12.73
CA LEU A 570 -32.04 -7.87 14.14
C LEU A 570 -33.25 -7.72 15.06
N GLN A 571 -34.13 -6.74 14.80
CA GLN A 571 -35.38 -6.56 15.54
C GLN A 571 -36.25 -7.83 15.45
N GLU A 572 -36.40 -8.41 14.27
CA GLU A 572 -37.22 -9.60 14.08
C GLU A 572 -36.70 -10.81 14.88
N TRP A 573 -35.38 -11.04 14.86
CA TRP A 573 -34.79 -12.19 15.55
C TRP A 573 -34.68 -12.00 17.05
N SER A 574 -34.20 -10.83 17.49
CA SER A 574 -33.95 -10.52 18.90
C SER A 574 -35.17 -10.01 19.65
N ARG A 575 -36.20 -9.53 18.94
CA ARG A 575 -37.36 -8.81 19.50
C ARG A 575 -36.99 -7.53 20.27
N VAL A 576 -35.79 -6.99 20.04
CA VAL A 576 -35.32 -5.73 20.61
C VAL A 576 -35.77 -4.56 19.72
N ASP A 577 -36.23 -3.47 20.34
CA ASP A 577 -36.64 -2.28 19.59
C ASP A 577 -35.48 -1.64 18.80
N PRO A 578 -35.71 -1.15 17.56
CA PRO A 578 -34.66 -0.56 16.72
C PRO A 578 -33.79 0.53 17.37
N PRO A 579 -34.31 1.47 18.21
CA PRO A 579 -33.47 2.44 18.89
C PRO A 579 -32.42 1.80 19.81
N ARG A 580 -32.80 0.73 20.53
CA ARG A 580 -31.90 0.00 21.43
C ARG A 580 -30.86 -0.78 20.65
N ILE A 581 -31.23 -1.36 19.51
CA ILE A 581 -30.27 -2.02 18.60
C ILE A 581 -29.22 -1.02 18.09
N ARG A 582 -29.65 0.21 17.75
CA ARG A 582 -28.73 1.28 17.32
C ARG A 582 -27.78 1.71 18.44
N ASP A 583 -28.22 1.70 19.70
CA ASP A 583 -27.32 1.94 20.84
C ASP A 583 -26.23 0.86 20.92
N VAL A 584 -26.61 -0.42 20.80
CA VAL A 584 -25.63 -1.54 20.75
C VAL A 584 -24.62 -1.33 19.63
N ILE A 585 -25.09 -1.02 18.42
CA ILE A 585 -24.23 -0.78 17.26
C ILE A 585 -23.27 0.39 17.48
N ARG A 586 -23.73 1.48 18.09
CA ARG A 586 -22.90 2.66 18.37
C ARG A 586 -21.84 2.35 19.42
N GLU A 587 -22.19 1.66 20.50
CA GLU A 587 -21.27 1.34 21.59
C GLU A 587 -20.26 0.27 21.20
N TRP A 588 -20.64 -0.67 20.32
CA TRP A 588 -19.76 -1.72 19.82
C TRP A 588 -19.15 -1.41 18.45
N ARG A 589 -19.18 -0.14 18.02
CA ARG A 589 -18.83 0.27 16.64
C ARG A 589 -17.45 -0.21 16.18
N GLN A 590 -16.50 -0.32 17.11
CA GLN A 590 -15.12 -0.77 16.82
C GLN A 590 -15.00 -2.25 16.43
N PHE A 591 -16.02 -3.06 16.76
CA PHE A 591 -16.09 -4.47 16.41
C PHE A 591 -17.01 -4.73 15.22
N LEU A 592 -17.60 -3.68 14.63
CA LEU A 592 -18.62 -3.79 13.60
C LEU A 592 -18.18 -3.10 12.31
N ASN A 593 -18.44 -3.76 11.19
CA ASN A 593 -18.43 -3.13 9.87
C ASN A 593 -19.83 -2.67 9.51
N GLU A 594 -19.89 -1.50 8.86
CA GLU A 594 -21.12 -0.92 8.34
C GLU A 594 -21.07 -0.96 6.81
N GLU A 595 -22.16 -1.43 6.20
CA GLU A 595 -22.33 -1.47 4.76
C GLU A 595 -23.55 -0.61 4.39
N ALA A 596 -23.31 0.41 3.57
CA ALA A 596 -24.32 1.29 3.05
C ALA A 596 -24.57 0.96 1.57
N VAL A 597 -25.75 0.44 1.26
CA VAL A 597 -26.21 0.24 -0.10
C VAL A 597 -27.19 1.38 -0.44
N PRO A 598 -27.06 2.06 -1.59
CA PRO A 598 -28.01 3.10 -2.01
C PRO A 598 -29.45 2.59 -1.97
N ASP A 599 -30.36 3.40 -1.43
CA ASP A 599 -31.80 3.10 -1.27
C ASP A 599 -32.15 1.87 -0.43
N GLN A 600 -31.21 1.36 0.39
CA GLN A 600 -31.48 0.29 1.36
C GLN A 600 -31.13 0.68 2.79
N GLU A 601 -31.69 -0.07 3.75
CA GLU A 601 -31.32 0.05 5.15
C GLU A 601 -29.83 -0.30 5.35
N ARG A 602 -29.14 0.48 6.19
CA ARG A 602 -27.75 0.21 6.59
C ARG A 602 -27.65 -1.17 7.24
N ARG A 603 -26.60 -1.90 6.88
CA ARG A 603 -26.36 -3.26 7.37
C ARG A 603 -25.07 -3.32 8.18
N TYR A 604 -25.05 -4.22 9.16
CA TYR A 604 -23.99 -4.34 10.15
C TYR A 604 -23.60 -5.80 10.32
N ARG A 605 -22.34 -6.04 10.68
CA ARG A 605 -21.83 -7.36 11.06
C ARG A 605 -20.54 -7.25 11.87
N ILE A 606 -20.14 -8.35 12.49
CA ILE A 606 -18.86 -8.42 13.18
C ILE A 606 -17.69 -8.33 12.20
N TYR A 607 -16.75 -7.44 12.51
CA TYR A 607 -15.59 -7.14 11.69
C TYR A 607 -14.52 -8.24 11.69
N HIS A 608 -14.28 -8.86 12.85
CA HIS A 608 -13.22 -9.85 13.03
C HIS A 608 -13.76 -11.20 13.46
N ALA A 609 -13.35 -12.24 12.75
CA ALA A 609 -13.69 -13.60 13.11
C ALA A 609 -13.17 -14.01 14.49
N SER A 610 -12.03 -13.49 14.96
CA SER A 610 -11.57 -13.77 16.33
C SER A 610 -12.56 -13.31 17.40
N PHE A 611 -13.32 -12.25 17.13
CA PHE A 611 -14.40 -11.81 18.03
C PHE A 611 -15.64 -12.71 17.88
N GLN A 612 -15.93 -13.22 16.68
CA GLN A 612 -16.98 -14.24 16.50
C GLN A 612 -16.64 -15.54 17.23
N ASP A 613 -15.39 -15.99 17.15
CA ASP A 613 -14.88 -17.19 17.84
C ASP A 613 -15.00 -17.00 19.36
N PHE A 614 -14.64 -15.82 19.87
CA PHE A 614 -14.86 -15.46 21.27
C PHE A 614 -16.34 -15.58 21.65
N LEU A 615 -17.28 -15.01 20.88
CA LEU A 615 -18.71 -15.11 21.17
C LEU A 615 -19.26 -16.54 21.01
N ALA A 616 -18.64 -17.37 20.18
CA ALA A 616 -19.03 -18.77 20.01
C ALA A 616 -18.66 -19.64 21.21
N GLU A 617 -17.57 -19.32 21.89
CA GLU A 617 -17.13 -20.03 23.09
C GLU A 617 -17.65 -19.42 24.39
N GLU A 618 -17.85 -18.10 24.43
CA GLU A 618 -18.29 -17.39 25.63
C GLU A 618 -19.78 -17.65 25.88
N GLY A 619 -20.14 -18.01 27.12
CA GLY A 619 -21.52 -18.14 27.58
C GLY A 619 -22.33 -19.21 26.81
N MET A 620 -23.49 -18.84 26.28
CA MET A 620 -24.41 -19.76 25.59
C MET A 620 -23.99 -20.13 24.14
N GLY A 621 -22.89 -19.56 23.64
CA GLY A 621 -22.43 -19.72 22.26
C GLY A 621 -23.41 -19.16 21.21
N LEU A 622 -23.31 -19.63 19.97
CA LEU A 622 -24.12 -19.16 18.83
C LEU A 622 -25.25 -20.12 18.41
N ILE A 623 -25.24 -21.36 18.89
CA ILE A 623 -26.23 -22.40 18.52
C ILE A 623 -27.68 -21.94 18.73
N PRO A 624 -28.04 -21.28 19.84
CA PRO A 624 -29.43 -20.86 20.05
C PRO A 624 -29.89 -19.79 19.05
N MET A 625 -28.97 -18.93 18.58
CA MET A 625 -29.27 -17.91 17.57
C MET A 625 -29.52 -18.54 16.20
N HIS A 626 -28.71 -19.54 15.81
CA HIS A 626 -28.94 -20.31 14.58
C HIS A 626 -30.33 -20.93 14.54
N ARG A 627 -30.76 -21.55 15.65
CA ARG A 627 -32.11 -22.11 15.78
C ARG A 627 -33.17 -21.03 15.61
N ARG A 628 -33.01 -19.90 16.30
CA ARG A 628 -33.98 -18.80 16.26
C ARG A 628 -34.17 -18.21 14.86
N ILE A 629 -33.07 -18.01 14.13
CA ILE A 629 -33.10 -17.54 12.73
C ILE A 629 -33.86 -18.55 11.85
N ALA A 630 -33.55 -19.83 11.99
CA ALA A 630 -34.22 -20.90 11.23
C ALA A 630 -35.73 -20.96 11.53
N GLU A 631 -36.14 -20.84 12.79
CA GLU A 631 -37.55 -20.79 13.18
C GLU A 631 -38.29 -19.61 12.56
N VAL A 632 -37.70 -18.41 12.60
CA VAL A 632 -38.29 -17.22 11.97
C VAL A 632 -38.43 -17.42 10.47
N ALA A 633 -37.40 -17.96 9.80
CA ALA A 633 -37.46 -18.25 8.36
C ALA A 633 -38.56 -19.28 8.02
N LEU A 634 -38.66 -20.37 8.78
CA LEU A 634 -39.68 -21.41 8.61
C LEU A 634 -41.10 -20.88 8.84
N SER A 635 -41.29 -19.96 9.79
CA SER A 635 -42.61 -19.36 10.08
C SER A 635 -43.18 -18.54 8.91
N LYS A 636 -42.33 -18.09 7.98
CA LYS A 636 -42.71 -17.34 6.77
C LYS A 636 -43.09 -18.24 5.59
N VAL A 637 -42.80 -19.54 5.66
CA VAL A 637 -43.15 -20.51 4.61
C VAL A 637 -44.63 -20.89 4.76
N LYS A 638 -45.44 -20.54 3.75
CA LYS A 638 -46.89 -20.86 3.74
C LYS A 638 -47.11 -22.37 3.88
N GLY A 639 -47.85 -22.78 4.92
CA GLY A 639 -48.21 -24.18 5.19
C GLY A 639 -47.35 -24.90 6.23
N PHE A 640 -46.34 -24.25 6.82
CA PHE A 640 -45.54 -24.85 7.89
C PHE A 640 -46.31 -24.82 9.23
N PRO A 641 -46.53 -25.96 9.91
CA PRO A 641 -47.31 -26.01 11.15
C PRO A 641 -46.55 -25.34 12.30
N GLN A 642 -47.18 -24.35 12.95
CA GLN A 642 -46.58 -23.58 14.06
C GLN A 642 -46.42 -24.40 15.37
N ASN A 643 -46.92 -25.64 15.43
CA ASN A 643 -47.04 -26.45 16.65
C ASN A 643 -45.91 -27.48 16.89
N THR A 644 -44.84 -27.51 16.09
CA THR A 644 -43.73 -28.47 16.27
C THR A 644 -42.51 -27.91 17.01
N LEU A 645 -42.59 -26.69 17.56
CA LEU A 645 -41.47 -26.00 18.24
C LEU A 645 -41.74 -25.77 19.74
N SER A 646 -42.22 -26.78 20.46
CA SER A 646 -42.22 -26.77 21.93
C SER A 646 -40.90 -27.32 22.49
N GLU A 647 -40.37 -26.66 23.52
CA GLU A 647 -39.12 -27.00 24.20
C GLU A 647 -39.04 -28.47 24.64
N PRO A 648 -37.91 -29.17 24.44
CA PRO A 648 -37.67 -30.43 25.12
C PRO A 648 -37.22 -30.11 26.56
N GLY A 649 -38.18 -29.98 27.49
CA GLY A 649 -37.82 -29.64 28.86
C GLY A 649 -38.94 -29.44 29.88
N SER A 650 -40.05 -30.18 29.79
CA SER A 650 -40.94 -30.36 30.93
C SER A 650 -41.45 -31.80 31.00
N ARG A 651 -40.55 -32.71 31.38
CA ARG A 651 -40.82 -33.93 32.16
C ARG A 651 -39.53 -34.55 32.64
#